data_AF-A0AAW1F5M2-F1
#
_entry.id   AF-A0AAW1F5M2-F1
#
_cell.length_a   1.000
_cell.length_b   1.000
_cell.length_c   1.000
_cell.angle_alpha   90.00
_cell.angle_beta   90.00
_cell.angle_gamma   90.00
#
_symmetry.space_group_name_H-M   'P 1'
#
loop_
_entity.id
_entity.type
_entity.pdbx_description
1 polymer ?
#
loop_
_entity_poly.entity_id
_entity_poly.type
_entity_poly.pdbx_seq_one_letter_code
_entity_poly.pdbx_strand_id
1 'polypeptide(L)'
;MEEKIVADETDDFLRELVPSIQATVHHFQPSYTAQTGGSVVAPSIIGSSVGNININIFSTSRGSIVSSKEELNHDTADNCGDLQPQNDKIAQCQETLKATLKRKFSHLYEGMTKEANRTPLNKIYTELYISEGGSGEVNKEHEVRRIETASRTHVAQERSIHCNHLFDPPPGRDRYIRTVITRGVAGIGKTVSTNKFTLDWAEGEANTNLAFVFPLSFRELNLMRKKTFSLVELLSVIFPETKDTGIFTYGKNKMLFILDGLDESRLSLDFHKSEILSDVTQTNTIAVLLINLIRGRLLPLALVWITSRPAASGQIPLEYVDLVTEVRGFNNPQKDEYFRRKISDKSLANRVIAHVKSYRSLHIMCHIPVFCWMAASVLEKKLSTADSKETPKTLTQMYIHFLSLYVETMKKRLPGRRESKTDWMRDNLISLGKLAFNELEEGRLIFYESDLKRNGIEVKQASMFSGVYTQVFNEELMLGEEKMFCFVHLSVQEFFAALYVYLAFNNENNNVLVKKSSASRRFLFRDPSELILYKEAVEKALRCEHGHFDIFLRFLLGLSMESNQTLLKHLMTSNRTHQRTRTEIIKHIKGRIQESPSPDRCLNLFHCLNELNDHSLVKEIQTYLSEGSLNKTKLSPAQWATLVFVLLTSEEELSVFDLSNYTRSEEGLLRLLPVIKTARVANLHACNLTLSCCENLAKGINPSQVTELDLGNNNLTDDGIKLLSEGLKSSKLETLRLRSCNLTEHSSDALASVISSASCQLKELDLSDNDFQDEGVKTLSCGLESPHCKLEKLIVSLCRVTEEGCTFLASALNSSRLRELDLSYNHPGESGLQLLSALQNDPQCSLQELSVEQCDESRAQPAPKKYTNKLTLDPNTAHRDLSLSEGNRKALRWTKQPYPDHPERFDFWTQVLCTEGLTGRCYWETEWSGRAFIGVAYRRMCRKGEGQDSWLGKNNCSWGLNCTKDGYRAWHKDMNTAVPTPPNSNKVGVYLDWSGGKLSFFRASCGALTLLHTFNTSFTDPVYPGFGLGWVDSTVFLC
;
A
#
# COMPACT_ATOMS: atom_id res chain seq x y z
N MET A 1 29.10 34.04 -45.88
CA MET A 1 27.77 34.67 -45.72
C MET A 1 27.20 34.13 -44.41
N GLU A 2 27.57 34.65 -43.22
CA GLU A 2 27.71 36.06 -42.75
C GLU A 2 26.34 36.75 -42.63
N GLU A 3 26.01 37.61 -41.65
CA GLU A 3 26.59 38.06 -40.35
C GLU A 3 25.46 38.82 -39.57
N LYS A 4 25.51 39.32 -38.31
CA LYS A 4 26.47 39.41 -37.17
C LYS A 4 25.61 39.42 -35.87
N ILE A 5 25.97 38.74 -34.76
CA ILE A 5 26.67 39.28 -33.56
C ILE A 5 26.21 40.67 -33.06
N VAL A 6 25.73 40.74 -31.81
CA VAL A 6 26.21 41.63 -30.72
C VAL A 6 26.02 40.91 -29.38
N ALA A 7 26.99 41.05 -28.47
CA ALA A 7 26.89 40.73 -27.03
C ALA A 7 27.83 41.67 -26.24
N ASP A 8 27.51 41.92 -24.97
CA ASP A 8 28.33 42.50 -23.87
C ASP A 8 27.80 41.81 -22.60
N GLU A 9 28.53 41.27 -21.61
CA GLU A 9 29.90 41.45 -21.07
C GLU A 9 30.15 42.71 -20.21
N THR A 10 30.38 42.46 -18.91
CA THR A 10 31.22 43.16 -17.90
C THR A 10 30.79 42.67 -16.50
N ASP A 11 31.68 42.37 -15.55
CA ASP A 11 33.14 42.18 -15.61
C ASP A 11 33.59 41.17 -14.53
N ASP A 12 34.85 40.74 -14.59
CA ASP A 12 35.47 39.71 -13.74
C ASP A 12 35.88 40.24 -12.35
N PHE A 13 36.23 39.35 -11.41
CA PHE A 13 37.55 39.32 -10.74
C PHE A 13 37.68 38.28 -9.60
N LEU A 14 38.93 37.80 -9.43
CA LEU A 14 39.49 37.02 -8.31
C LEU A 14 39.00 35.59 -8.09
N ARG A 15 39.69 34.65 -8.77
CA ARG A 15 40.04 33.34 -8.20
C ARG A 15 41.29 33.47 -7.31
N GLU A 16 41.34 32.73 -6.20
CA GLU A 16 42.62 32.27 -5.63
C GLU A 16 42.47 30.87 -4.98
N LEU A 17 43.58 30.20 -4.65
CA LEU A 17 43.64 28.74 -4.46
C LEU A 17 43.55 28.28 -2.99
N VAL A 18 42.77 27.22 -2.73
CA VAL A 18 43.01 26.25 -1.64
C VAL A 18 42.65 24.83 -2.15
N PRO A 19 43.47 23.79 -1.95
CA PRO A 19 43.23 22.46 -2.51
C PRO A 19 42.30 21.57 -1.66
N SER A 20 41.60 20.64 -2.32
CA SER A 20 40.76 19.62 -1.67
C SER A 20 41.56 18.47 -1.07
N ILE A 21 41.96 18.59 0.20
CA ILE A 21 42.57 17.50 0.96
C ILE A 21 41.51 16.42 1.24
N GLN A 22 41.66 15.24 0.63
CA GLN A 22 40.93 14.05 1.04
C GLN A 22 41.49 13.53 2.37
N ALA A 23 40.77 13.77 3.47
CA ALA A 23 41.11 13.22 4.77
C ALA A 23 40.58 11.77 4.90
N THR A 24 41.37 10.78 4.45
CA THR A 24 41.05 9.36 4.59
C THR A 24 41.12 8.93 6.06
N VAL A 25 39.98 8.90 6.76
CA VAL A 25 39.91 8.51 8.18
C VAL A 25 40.03 6.99 8.32
N HIS A 26 41.26 6.47 8.32
CA HIS A 26 41.53 5.10 8.76
C HIS A 26 41.24 4.98 10.27
N HIS A 27 40.22 4.19 10.63
CA HIS A 27 39.96 3.83 12.02
C HIS A 27 41.04 2.86 12.53
N PHE A 28 42.03 3.39 13.22
CA PHE A 28 43.10 2.61 13.83
C PHE A 28 42.70 2.17 15.24
N GLN A 29 42.29 0.91 15.41
CA GLN A 29 42.05 0.29 16.71
C GLN A 29 43.28 -0.52 17.15
N PRO A 30 44.10 -0.02 18.10
CA PRO A 30 45.16 -0.83 18.69
C PRO A 30 44.57 -1.79 19.72
N SER A 31 44.72 -3.09 19.51
CA SER A 31 44.42 -4.11 20.53
C SER A 31 45.65 -4.41 21.37
N TYR A 32 45.49 -4.37 22.69
CA TYR A 32 46.52 -4.77 23.64
C TYR A 32 45.97 -5.87 24.55
N THR A 33 46.68 -6.99 24.64
CA THR A 33 46.39 -8.06 25.59
C THR A 33 47.53 -8.18 26.60
N ALA A 34 47.19 -8.13 27.89
CA ALA A 34 48.11 -8.35 28.99
C ALA A 34 47.69 -9.61 29.75
N GLN A 35 48.64 -10.50 30.02
CA GLN A 35 48.39 -11.66 30.89
C GLN A 35 48.47 -11.25 32.37
N THR A 36 47.79 -12.01 33.23
CA THR A 36 47.60 -11.68 34.64
C THR A 36 48.91 -11.59 35.41
N GLY A 37 49.25 -10.39 35.91
CA GLY A 37 50.37 -10.14 36.82
C GLY A 37 51.32 -9.01 36.41
N GLY A 38 51.25 -8.52 35.15
CA GLY A 38 52.10 -7.43 34.67
C GLY A 38 51.62 -6.03 35.09
N SER A 39 52.54 -5.18 35.56
CA SER A 39 52.29 -3.74 35.75
C SER A 39 52.51 -3.00 34.42
N VAL A 40 51.53 -2.18 34.00
CA VAL A 40 51.60 -1.37 32.79
C VAL A 40 51.68 0.11 33.18
N VAL A 41 52.77 0.78 32.81
CA VAL A 41 52.93 2.23 32.97
C VAL A 41 52.47 2.92 31.69
N ALA A 42 51.48 3.81 31.81
CA ALA A 42 50.97 4.58 30.67
C ALA A 42 51.91 5.74 30.30
N PRO A 43 52.09 6.04 28.99
CA PRO A 43 52.87 7.20 28.55
C PRO A 43 52.08 8.50 28.79
N SER A 44 52.75 9.53 29.30
CA SER A 44 52.14 10.85 29.52
C SER A 44 52.01 11.65 28.22
N ILE A 45 50.78 12.01 27.83
CA ILE A 45 50.51 13.02 26.80
C ILE A 45 50.06 14.30 27.52
N ILE A 46 50.76 15.41 27.29
CA ILE A 46 50.47 16.70 27.91
C ILE A 46 49.76 17.60 26.90
N GLY A 47 48.48 17.89 27.13
CA GLY A 47 47.71 18.88 26.38
C GLY A 47 46.28 18.46 26.08
N SER A 48 45.31 19.24 26.58
CA SER A 48 43.86 19.10 26.36
C SER A 48 43.18 17.89 27.03
N SER A 49 42.00 18.12 27.61
CA SER A 49 41.30 17.16 28.47
C SER A 49 40.14 16.44 27.77
N VAL A 50 40.14 15.11 27.85
CA VAL A 50 38.96 14.26 27.58
C VAL A 50 38.64 13.47 28.85
N GLY A 51 37.37 13.45 29.26
CA GLY A 51 36.92 12.81 30.49
C GLY A 51 36.43 11.37 30.30
N ASN A 52 36.70 10.53 31.30
CA ASN A 52 36.10 9.22 31.58
C ASN A 52 36.28 8.10 30.52
N ILE A 53 37.24 7.21 30.79
CA ILE A 53 37.24 5.83 30.30
C ILE A 53 36.86 4.94 31.49
N ASN A 54 35.82 4.10 31.33
CA ASN A 54 35.43 3.08 32.30
C ASN A 54 35.69 1.69 31.70
N ILE A 55 36.36 0.81 32.45
CA ILE A 55 36.67 -0.56 32.03
C ILE A 55 35.94 -1.54 32.94
N ASN A 56 34.94 -2.23 32.40
CA ASN A 56 34.23 -3.30 33.11
C ASN A 56 34.80 -4.67 32.73
N ILE A 57 35.19 -5.45 33.73
CA ILE A 57 35.62 -6.85 33.55
C ILE A 57 34.45 -7.76 33.95
N PHE A 58 34.01 -8.63 33.03
CA PHE A 58 33.00 -9.65 33.32
C PHE A 58 33.68 -10.97 33.69
N SER A 59 33.37 -11.53 34.86
CA SER A 59 33.73 -12.89 35.24
C SER A 59 32.55 -13.84 35.01
N THR A 60 32.75 -14.89 34.21
CA THR A 60 31.77 -15.95 33.98
C THR A 60 32.01 -17.14 34.89
N SER A 61 30.99 -17.56 35.64
CA SER A 61 30.97 -18.89 36.28
C SER A 61 29.54 -19.41 36.38
N ARG A 62 29.38 -20.74 36.27
CA ARG A 62 28.17 -21.51 36.55
C ARG A 62 28.57 -22.61 37.52
N GLY A 63 27.86 -22.76 38.64
CA GLY A 63 28.16 -23.80 39.64
C GLY A 63 26.99 -24.05 40.60
N SER A 64 26.49 -25.29 40.57
CA SER A 64 25.66 -26.02 41.54
C SER A 64 25.20 -25.34 42.85
N ILE A 65 23.86 -25.28 43.00
CA ILE A 65 23.05 -25.84 44.11
C ILE A 65 23.75 -26.13 45.46
N VAL A 66 23.27 -25.52 46.54
CA VAL A 66 22.80 -26.19 47.79
C VAL A 66 22.15 -25.14 48.72
N SER A 67 21.23 -25.57 49.59
CA SER A 67 20.54 -24.75 50.59
C SER A 67 21.11 -24.91 52.00
N SER A 68 21.28 -23.80 52.71
CA SER A 68 21.36 -23.77 54.18
C SER A 68 20.90 -22.41 54.70
N LYS A 69 20.07 -22.41 55.75
CA LYS A 69 19.94 -21.26 56.65
C LYS A 69 21.14 -21.28 57.59
N GLU A 70 21.68 -20.12 57.94
CA GLU A 70 22.12 -19.86 59.31
C GLU A 70 22.19 -18.36 59.57
N GLU A 71 21.93 -17.98 60.82
CA GLU A 71 21.92 -16.59 61.28
C GLU A 71 23.30 -16.25 61.84
N LEU A 72 23.85 -15.08 61.51
CA LEU A 72 24.97 -14.50 62.24
C LEU A 72 24.93 -12.97 62.12
N ASN A 73 24.40 -12.34 63.16
CA ASN A 73 24.47 -10.89 63.33
C ASN A 73 25.93 -10.47 63.54
N HIS A 74 26.34 -9.37 62.92
CA HIS A 74 27.43 -8.56 63.44
C HIS A 74 27.17 -7.08 63.20
N ASP A 75 27.02 -6.32 64.27
CA ASP A 75 26.72 -4.90 64.20
C ASP A 75 27.93 -4.07 63.76
N THR A 76 27.76 -3.31 62.68
CA THR A 76 28.43 -2.02 62.49
C THR A 76 27.40 -1.01 62.02
N ALA A 77 26.72 -0.38 62.98
CA ALA A 77 25.81 0.71 62.71
C ALA A 77 26.60 2.00 62.44
N ASP A 78 26.49 2.56 61.23
CA ASP A 78 26.67 3.99 61.03
C ASP A 78 25.87 4.49 59.81
N ASN A 79 25.27 5.68 59.94
CA ASN A 79 24.55 6.43 58.91
C ASN A 79 23.57 5.68 57.96
N CYS A 80 22.43 5.22 58.50
CA CYS A 80 21.23 4.89 57.69
C CYS A 80 19.94 5.61 58.15
N GLY A 81 20.05 6.74 58.87
CA GLY A 81 18.91 7.45 59.46
C GLY A 81 18.01 8.19 58.47
N ASP A 82 18.59 8.96 57.54
CA ASP A 82 17.80 9.86 56.66
C ASP A 82 17.14 9.18 55.46
N LEU A 83 17.64 8.01 55.04
CA LEU A 83 17.20 7.36 53.79
C LEU A 83 15.83 6.67 53.92
N GLN A 84 15.49 6.11 55.09
CA GLN A 84 14.18 5.50 55.33
C GLN A 84 13.02 6.52 55.23
N PRO A 85 12.97 7.61 56.04
CA PRO A 85 11.85 8.55 56.03
C PRO A 85 11.70 9.35 54.72
N GLN A 86 12.71 9.33 53.84
CA GLN A 86 12.62 9.91 52.49
C GLN A 86 12.13 8.88 51.45
N ASN A 87 12.55 7.62 51.54
CA ASN A 87 12.00 6.55 50.72
C ASN A 87 10.50 6.32 50.99
N ASP A 88 10.09 6.38 52.26
CA ASP A 88 8.67 6.25 52.65
C ASP A 88 7.80 7.34 52.02
N LYS A 89 8.29 8.59 51.95
CA LYS A 89 7.62 9.70 51.26
C LYS A 89 7.53 9.48 49.75
N ILE A 90 8.57 8.92 49.13
CA ILE A 90 8.59 8.60 47.69
C ILE A 90 7.58 7.47 47.39
N ALA A 91 7.50 6.44 48.24
CA ALA A 91 6.50 5.38 48.13
C ALA A 91 5.06 5.91 48.32
N GLN A 92 4.83 6.71 49.36
CA GLN A 92 3.52 7.34 49.62
C GLN A 92 3.08 8.26 48.47
N CYS A 93 4.01 9.04 47.89
CA CYS A 93 3.77 9.83 46.68
C CYS A 93 3.39 8.93 45.50
N GLN A 94 4.12 7.82 45.28
CA GLN A 94 3.83 6.87 44.20
C GLN A 94 2.43 6.26 44.34
N GLU A 95 2.04 5.80 45.53
CA GLU A 95 0.70 5.25 45.79
C GLU A 95 -0.40 6.30 45.58
N THR A 96 -0.20 7.52 46.09
CA THR A 96 -1.18 8.60 45.95
C THR A 96 -1.34 9.03 44.49
N LEU A 97 -0.24 9.15 43.74
CA LEU A 97 -0.27 9.40 42.30
C LEU A 97 -0.99 8.25 41.55
N LYS A 98 -0.70 6.98 41.87
CA LYS A 98 -1.42 5.84 41.30
C LYS A 98 -2.92 5.90 41.60
N ALA A 99 -3.33 6.28 42.81
CA ALA A 99 -4.74 6.47 43.15
C ALA A 99 -5.39 7.61 42.35
N THR A 100 -4.73 8.76 42.21
CA THR A 100 -5.20 9.88 41.39
C THR A 100 -5.29 9.53 39.90
N LEU A 101 -4.33 8.78 39.34
CA LEU A 101 -4.37 8.39 37.94
C LEU A 101 -5.38 7.26 37.66
N LYS A 102 -5.61 6.32 38.59
CA LYS A 102 -6.80 5.42 38.55
C LYS A 102 -8.09 6.24 38.52
N ARG A 103 -8.21 7.25 39.39
CA ARG A 103 -9.37 8.16 39.44
C ARG A 103 -9.55 8.95 38.12
N LYS A 104 -8.46 9.40 37.48
CA LYS A 104 -8.50 10.18 36.22
C LYS A 104 -8.81 9.32 34.97
N PHE A 105 -8.38 8.05 34.91
CA PHE A 105 -8.42 7.24 33.67
C PHE A 105 -9.25 5.94 33.70
N SER A 106 -9.76 5.50 34.86
CA SER A 106 -10.57 4.27 34.97
C SER A 106 -11.85 4.25 34.13
N HIS A 107 -12.35 5.40 33.69
CA HIS A 107 -13.62 5.54 32.97
C HIS A 107 -13.48 6.40 31.71
N LEU A 108 -14.18 6.01 30.65
CA LEU A 108 -14.39 6.86 29.47
C LEU A 108 -15.68 7.69 29.64
N TYR A 109 -15.59 8.98 29.33
CA TYR A 109 -16.73 9.89 29.30
C TYR A 109 -17.44 9.82 27.95
N GLU A 110 -18.45 8.96 27.85
CA GLU A 110 -19.15 8.72 26.58
C GLU A 110 -20.26 9.75 26.33
N GLY A 111 -19.89 10.85 25.67
CA GLY A 111 -20.81 11.92 25.27
C GLY A 111 -21.14 12.90 26.39
N MET A 112 -22.42 13.30 26.49
CA MET A 112 -22.82 14.55 27.14
C MET A 112 -22.98 14.52 28.68
N THR A 113 -22.33 13.61 29.43
CA THR A 113 -22.45 13.59 30.92
C THR A 113 -21.16 13.22 31.64
N LYS A 114 -20.89 13.88 32.78
CA LYS A 114 -19.80 13.51 33.70
C LYS A 114 -20.15 12.37 34.67
N GLU A 115 -21.40 11.93 34.72
CA GLU A 115 -21.92 11.09 35.82
C GLU A 115 -22.76 9.90 35.36
N ALA A 116 -23.68 10.07 34.41
CA ALA A 116 -24.58 8.99 33.97
C ALA A 116 -23.94 7.99 32.97
N ASN A 117 -23.00 8.45 32.13
CA ASN A 117 -22.37 7.64 31.08
C ASN A 117 -20.90 7.27 31.40
N ARG A 118 -20.61 6.87 32.64
CA ARG A 118 -19.27 6.39 33.03
C ARG A 118 -19.12 4.90 32.71
N THR A 119 -18.63 4.57 31.52
CA THR A 119 -18.26 3.17 31.22
C THR A 119 -16.79 2.93 31.60
N PRO A 120 -16.46 1.87 32.37
CA PRO A 120 -15.08 1.54 32.70
C PRO A 120 -14.24 1.32 31.43
N LEU A 121 -13.04 1.92 31.38
CA LEU A 121 -12.13 1.84 30.23
C LEU A 121 -11.83 0.37 29.88
N ASN A 122 -11.50 -0.44 30.89
CA ASN A 122 -11.18 -1.86 30.75
C ASN A 122 -12.34 -2.71 30.18
N LYS A 123 -13.59 -2.24 30.22
CA LYS A 123 -14.74 -2.94 29.59
C LYS A 123 -14.82 -2.70 28.08
N ILE A 124 -14.64 -1.45 27.64
CA ILE A 124 -14.78 -1.05 26.23
C ILE A 124 -13.46 -1.15 25.45
N TYR A 125 -12.30 -1.04 26.11
CA TYR A 125 -11.01 -1.01 25.43
C TYR A 125 -10.81 -2.26 24.56
N THR A 126 -10.64 -2.01 23.27
CA THR A 126 -10.15 -2.94 22.26
C THR A 126 -8.75 -2.46 21.90
N GLU A 127 -7.79 -3.38 21.82
CA GLU A 127 -6.41 -3.04 21.48
C GLU A 127 -6.33 -2.38 20.09
N LEU A 128 -5.47 -1.37 19.94
CA LEU A 128 -5.24 -0.72 18.66
C LEU A 128 -4.09 -1.40 17.93
N TYR A 129 -4.22 -1.57 16.62
CA TYR A 129 -3.09 -2.01 15.81
C TYR A 129 -2.08 -0.86 15.64
N ILE A 130 -0.92 -1.01 16.28
CA ILE A 130 0.25 -0.12 16.15
C ILE A 130 1.38 -0.86 15.42
N SER A 131 2.10 -0.15 14.56
CA SER A 131 3.20 -0.65 13.72
C SER A 131 4.43 0.27 13.79
N GLU A 132 5.62 -0.24 13.45
CA GLU A 132 6.83 0.57 13.26
C GLU A 132 6.66 1.49 12.03
N GLY A 133 6.90 2.78 12.21
CA GLY A 133 6.55 3.82 11.23
C GLY A 133 7.59 3.96 10.12
N GLY A 134 7.29 3.41 8.94
CA GLY A 134 8.16 3.49 7.77
C GLY A 134 8.20 4.89 7.11
N SER A 135 9.41 5.30 6.73
CA SER A 135 9.79 6.58 6.10
C SER A 135 9.57 7.85 6.93
N GLY A 136 10.48 8.82 6.76
CA GLY A 136 10.49 10.08 7.51
C GLY A 136 9.47 11.11 7.02
N GLU A 137 8.81 10.87 5.88
CA GLU A 137 8.04 11.88 5.15
C GLU A 137 6.72 12.25 5.84
N VAL A 138 6.41 13.56 5.80
CA VAL A 138 5.16 14.10 6.35
C VAL A 138 4.09 14.09 5.25
N ASN A 139 3.37 12.97 5.11
CA ASN A 139 2.18 12.89 4.27
C ASN A 139 1.11 13.91 4.75
N LYS A 140 0.66 14.78 3.84
CA LYS A 140 -0.29 15.88 4.06
C LYS A 140 -1.73 15.58 3.62
N GLU A 141 -2.02 14.38 3.13
CA GLU A 141 -3.35 13.99 2.68
C GLU A 141 -4.40 14.06 3.79
N HIS A 142 -5.65 14.35 3.40
CA HIS A 142 -6.77 14.40 4.33
C HIS A 142 -6.98 13.06 5.06
N GLU A 143 -7.33 13.15 6.34
CA GLU A 143 -7.38 12.01 7.27
C GLU A 143 -8.22 10.85 6.71
N VAL A 144 -9.32 11.13 6.02
CA VAL A 144 -10.19 10.08 5.44
C VAL A 144 -9.59 9.35 4.24
N ARG A 145 -8.83 10.01 3.36
CA ARG A 145 -8.10 9.28 2.30
C ARG A 145 -7.11 8.29 2.92
N ARG A 146 -6.47 8.69 4.02
CA ARG A 146 -5.57 7.83 4.80
C ARG A 146 -6.31 6.67 5.50
N ILE A 147 -7.56 6.85 5.95
CA ILE A 147 -8.42 5.73 6.40
C ILE A 147 -8.72 4.76 5.24
N GLU A 148 -9.17 5.30 4.10
CA GLU A 148 -9.55 4.53 2.92
C GLU A 148 -8.36 3.71 2.38
N THR A 149 -7.12 4.21 2.50
CA THR A 149 -5.88 3.46 2.18
C THR A 149 -5.45 2.49 3.30
N ALA A 150 -5.41 2.92 4.55
CA ALA A 150 -4.97 2.07 5.68
C ALA A 150 -5.88 0.85 5.87
N SER A 151 -7.19 1.01 5.67
CA SER A 151 -8.17 -0.09 5.73
C SER A 151 -8.06 -1.13 4.60
N ARG A 152 -7.17 -0.91 3.62
CA ARG A 152 -6.81 -1.82 2.52
C ARG A 152 -5.38 -2.37 2.63
N THR A 153 -4.62 -1.96 3.64
CA THR A 153 -3.19 -2.32 3.78
C THR A 153 -3.05 -3.65 4.52
N HIS A 154 -2.34 -4.63 3.95
CA HIS A 154 -2.24 -5.97 4.54
C HIS A 154 -1.36 -5.96 5.79
N VAL A 155 -1.95 -6.26 6.94
CA VAL A 155 -1.29 -6.36 8.25
C VAL A 155 -0.18 -7.44 8.30
N ALA A 156 -0.20 -8.41 7.38
CA ALA A 156 0.54 -9.68 7.45
C ALA A 156 2.08 -9.59 7.56
N GLN A 157 2.70 -8.44 7.27
CA GLN A 157 4.15 -8.25 7.35
C GLN A 157 4.60 -6.98 8.11
N GLU A 158 3.68 -6.15 8.62
CA GLU A 158 4.07 -5.07 9.52
C GLU A 158 4.25 -5.63 10.94
N ARG A 159 5.39 -5.35 11.59
CA ARG A 159 5.59 -5.78 12.98
C ARG A 159 4.63 -5.00 13.88
N SER A 160 3.62 -5.70 14.39
CA SER A 160 2.72 -5.15 15.40
C SER A 160 3.46 -4.95 16.72
N ILE A 161 3.21 -3.83 17.40
CA ILE A 161 3.84 -3.47 18.67
C ILE A 161 2.73 -3.18 19.70
N HIS A 162 2.58 -4.06 20.69
CA HIS A 162 1.67 -3.86 21.81
C HIS A 162 2.08 -2.61 22.61
N CYS A 163 1.12 -1.79 23.07
CA CYS A 163 1.37 -0.50 23.73
C CYS A 163 2.38 -0.56 24.89
N ASN A 164 2.32 -1.62 25.70
CA ASN A 164 3.22 -1.78 26.85
C ASN A 164 4.66 -2.17 26.46
N HIS A 165 4.93 -2.55 25.21
CA HIS A 165 6.25 -2.94 24.69
C HIS A 165 6.89 -1.88 23.79
N LEU A 166 6.38 -0.63 23.80
CA LEU A 166 6.88 0.48 22.96
C LEU A 166 8.34 0.90 23.24
N PHE A 167 8.88 0.53 24.40
CA PHE A 167 10.25 0.83 24.83
C PHE A 167 11.17 -0.40 24.85
N ASP A 168 10.66 -1.58 24.48
CA ASP A 168 11.45 -2.81 24.44
C ASP A 168 12.26 -2.89 23.13
N PRO A 169 13.54 -3.30 23.20
CA PRO A 169 14.40 -3.36 22.01
C PRO A 169 13.84 -4.33 20.95
N PRO A 170 13.93 -4.02 19.64
CA PRO A 170 13.53 -4.94 18.59
C PRO A 170 14.36 -6.24 18.63
N PRO A 171 13.77 -7.42 18.38
CA PRO A 171 14.53 -8.65 18.21
C PRO A 171 15.66 -8.48 17.19
N GLY A 172 16.90 -8.73 17.61
CA GLY A 172 18.10 -8.51 16.78
C GLY A 172 18.65 -7.08 16.75
N ARG A 173 18.19 -6.16 17.62
CA ARG A 173 18.76 -4.81 17.79
C ARG A 173 18.87 -4.42 19.27
N ASP A 174 20.06 -4.46 19.84
CA ASP A 174 20.38 -3.98 21.19
C ASP A 174 20.42 -2.44 21.32
N ARG A 175 19.52 -1.72 20.61
CA ARG A 175 19.38 -0.26 20.73
C ARG A 175 18.40 0.08 21.85
N TYR A 176 18.89 0.81 22.85
CA TYR A 176 18.05 1.45 23.86
C TYR A 176 17.09 2.46 23.21
N ILE A 177 15.81 2.38 23.53
CA ILE A 177 14.77 3.31 23.06
C ILE A 177 14.44 4.26 24.20
N ARG A 178 14.73 5.56 24.03
CA ARG A 178 14.38 6.62 24.99
C ARG A 178 13.16 7.42 24.54
N THR A 179 13.13 7.83 23.27
CA THR A 179 12.09 8.71 22.73
C THR A 179 11.25 8.00 21.67
N VAL A 180 9.95 7.83 21.94
CA VAL A 180 8.97 7.21 21.03
C VAL A 180 7.98 8.28 20.54
N ILE A 181 7.81 8.41 19.21
CA ILE A 181 6.73 9.22 18.62
C ILE A 181 5.67 8.30 18.00
N THR A 182 4.45 8.35 18.54
CA THR A 182 3.29 7.62 18.01
C THR A 182 2.40 8.53 17.17
N ARG A 183 2.46 8.30 15.86
CA ARG A 183 1.71 9.00 14.82
C ARG A 183 0.34 8.35 14.59
N GLY A 184 -0.64 9.11 14.11
CA GLY A 184 -1.92 8.59 13.64
C GLY A 184 -2.96 9.71 13.40
N VAL A 185 -4.02 9.42 12.67
CA VAL A 185 -5.11 10.39 12.38
C VAL A 185 -5.88 10.81 13.65
N ALA A 186 -6.77 11.80 13.56
CA ALA A 186 -7.73 12.12 14.61
C ALA A 186 -8.62 10.91 14.97
N GLY A 187 -9.17 10.90 16.19
CA GLY A 187 -10.12 9.88 16.65
C GLY A 187 -9.59 8.44 16.75
N ILE A 188 -8.35 8.17 16.29
CA ILE A 188 -7.80 6.82 16.12
C ILE A 188 -7.51 6.09 17.44
N GLY A 189 -7.58 6.80 18.57
CA GLY A 189 -7.41 6.24 19.91
C GLY A 189 -6.04 6.47 20.56
N LYS A 190 -5.21 7.39 20.03
CA LYS A 190 -3.90 7.78 20.64
C LYS A 190 -4.02 8.08 22.15
N THR A 191 -4.82 9.10 22.50
CA THR A 191 -5.14 9.49 23.88
C THR A 191 -5.80 8.36 24.69
N VAL A 192 -6.57 7.47 24.06
CA VAL A 192 -7.21 6.34 24.76
C VAL A 192 -6.15 5.28 25.14
N SER A 193 -5.11 5.11 24.33
CA SER A 193 -4.02 4.16 24.60
C SER A 193 -2.99 4.70 25.59
N THR A 194 -2.70 6.00 25.58
CA THR A 194 -1.90 6.63 26.64
C THR A 194 -2.63 6.59 27.99
N ASN A 195 -3.95 6.83 28.01
CA ASN A 195 -4.77 6.65 29.20
C ASN A 195 -4.79 5.18 29.68
N LYS A 196 -4.92 4.20 28.76
CA LYS A 196 -4.91 2.76 29.10
C LYS A 196 -3.56 2.30 29.65
N PHE A 197 -2.45 2.64 29.00
CA PHE A 197 -1.09 2.36 29.51
C PHE A 197 -0.90 2.93 30.93
N THR A 198 -1.37 4.16 31.16
CA THR A 198 -1.26 4.82 32.47
C THR A 198 -2.14 4.16 33.52
N LEU A 199 -3.34 3.69 33.13
CA LEU A 199 -4.22 2.91 33.98
C LEU A 199 -3.57 1.57 34.35
N ASP A 200 -2.97 0.84 33.40
CA ASP A 200 -2.32 -0.45 33.64
C ASP A 200 -1.13 -0.33 34.61
N TRP A 201 -0.30 0.71 34.44
CA TRP A 201 0.77 1.03 35.37
C TRP A 201 0.26 1.37 36.78
N ALA A 202 -0.85 2.09 36.87
CA ALA A 202 -1.45 2.48 38.14
C ALA A 202 -2.13 1.29 38.83
N GLU A 203 -2.87 0.46 38.08
CA GLU A 203 -3.51 -0.78 38.54
C GLU A 203 -2.46 -1.81 38.98
N GLY A 204 -1.31 -1.87 38.31
CA GLY A 204 -0.21 -2.79 38.61
C GLY A 204 -0.12 -3.98 37.63
N GLU A 205 -1.01 -4.00 36.65
CA GLU A 205 -1.14 -5.05 35.62
C GLU A 205 0.06 -5.08 34.65
N ALA A 206 0.70 -3.93 34.40
CA ALA A 206 1.84 -3.81 33.49
C ALA A 206 2.81 -2.69 33.89
N ASN A 207 3.95 -2.60 33.19
CA ASN A 207 4.92 -1.50 33.29
C ASN A 207 5.49 -1.27 34.72
N THR A 208 5.51 -2.31 35.56
CA THR A 208 5.93 -2.26 36.98
C THR A 208 7.42 -1.89 37.17
N ASN A 209 8.20 -1.90 36.08
CA ASN A 209 9.57 -1.41 35.99
C ASN A 209 9.69 0.14 35.98
N LEU A 210 8.58 0.88 35.89
CA LEU A 210 8.54 2.34 35.95
C LEU A 210 8.18 2.82 37.37
N ALA A 211 9.04 3.65 37.95
CA ALA A 211 8.80 4.27 39.24
C ALA A 211 7.70 5.34 39.16
N PHE A 212 7.67 6.15 38.08
CA PHE A 212 6.67 7.20 37.87
C PHE A 212 6.24 7.30 36.41
N VAL A 213 4.96 7.59 36.17
CA VAL A 213 4.40 7.94 34.86
C VAL A 213 3.70 9.30 34.96
N PHE A 214 4.13 10.26 34.14
CA PHE A 214 3.63 11.63 34.12
C PHE A 214 2.93 11.93 32.79
N PRO A 215 1.60 11.78 32.70
CA PRO A 215 0.81 12.11 31.52
C PRO A 215 0.51 13.61 31.45
N LEU A 216 1.09 14.30 30.48
CA LEU A 216 0.98 15.73 30.24
C LEU A 216 0.32 15.97 28.88
N SER A 217 -0.88 16.58 28.84
CA SER A 217 -1.46 16.98 27.55
C SER A 217 -0.95 18.35 27.11
N PHE A 218 -0.60 18.50 25.83
CA PHE A 218 -0.32 19.83 25.24
C PHE A 218 -1.51 20.79 25.40
N ARG A 219 -2.74 20.27 25.50
CA ARG A 219 -3.95 21.05 25.86
C ARG A 219 -3.84 21.72 27.23
N GLU A 220 -3.38 20.98 28.24
CA GLU A 220 -3.18 21.46 29.61
C GLU A 220 -2.00 22.44 29.65
N LEU A 221 -0.88 22.12 28.99
CA LEU A 221 0.32 22.96 28.94
C LEU A 221 0.11 24.30 28.20
N ASN A 222 -0.72 24.32 27.15
CA ASN A 222 -1.09 25.54 26.40
C ASN A 222 -1.75 26.62 27.27
N LEU A 223 -2.44 26.25 28.34
CA LEU A 223 -3.06 27.20 29.29
C LEU A 223 -1.99 27.98 30.07
N MET A 224 -0.83 27.36 30.30
CA MET A 224 0.24 27.88 31.16
C MET A 224 1.39 28.52 30.38
N ARG A 225 1.37 28.47 29.04
CA ARG A 225 2.44 28.93 28.11
C ARG A 225 2.98 30.35 28.30
N LYS A 226 2.27 31.24 28.99
CA LYS A 226 2.69 32.63 29.29
C LYS A 226 3.52 32.75 30.59
N LYS A 227 3.62 31.68 31.37
CA LYS A 227 4.31 31.63 32.67
C LYS A 227 5.60 30.82 32.54
N THR A 228 6.57 31.11 33.40
CA THR A 228 7.76 30.29 33.60
C THR A 228 7.57 29.36 34.80
N PHE A 229 8.23 28.20 34.76
CA PHE A 229 8.24 27.19 35.81
C PHE A 229 9.59 26.47 35.78
N SER A 230 10.00 25.87 36.89
CA SER A 230 10.92 24.74 36.89
C SER A 230 10.18 23.44 36.53
N LEU A 231 10.91 22.35 36.24
CA LEU A 231 10.25 21.06 35.99
C LEU A 231 9.55 20.55 37.27
N VAL A 232 10.15 20.79 38.43
CA VAL A 232 9.59 20.41 39.74
C VAL A 232 8.31 21.20 40.05
N GLU A 233 8.30 22.49 39.76
CA GLU A 233 7.11 23.35 39.91
C GLU A 233 6.00 22.94 38.94
N LEU A 234 6.32 22.76 37.65
CA LEU A 234 5.34 22.37 36.63
C LEU A 234 4.63 21.06 37.00
N LEU A 235 5.38 20.08 37.51
CA LEU A 235 4.82 18.81 37.94
C LEU A 235 4.07 18.93 39.27
N SER A 236 4.54 19.74 40.22
CA SER A 236 3.80 20.03 41.47
C SER A 236 2.49 20.81 41.24
N VAL A 237 2.38 21.53 40.11
CA VAL A 237 1.15 22.24 39.69
C VAL A 237 0.16 21.30 39.02
N ILE A 238 0.62 20.29 38.28
CA ILE A 238 -0.25 19.32 37.56
C ILE A 238 -0.60 18.09 38.42
N PHE A 239 0.32 17.70 39.31
CA PHE A 239 0.23 16.58 40.24
C PHE A 239 0.64 17.06 41.64
N PRO A 240 -0.28 17.64 42.44
CA PRO A 240 0.02 18.17 43.78
C PRO A 240 0.68 17.16 44.72
N GLU A 241 0.47 15.86 44.47
CA GLU A 241 1.08 14.73 45.17
C GLU A 241 2.62 14.68 45.05
N THR A 242 3.21 15.32 44.05
CA THR A 242 4.68 15.31 43.86
C THR A 242 5.40 16.38 44.68
N LYS A 243 4.67 17.33 45.27
CA LYS A 243 5.25 18.51 45.94
C LYS A 243 6.05 18.11 47.20
N ASP A 244 7.23 18.71 47.36
CA ASP A 244 8.11 18.54 48.54
C ASP A 244 8.60 17.09 48.81
N THR A 245 8.51 16.20 47.80
CA THR A 245 8.82 14.75 47.92
C THR A 245 10.29 14.37 47.66
N GLY A 246 11.03 15.16 46.87
CA GLY A 246 12.41 14.83 46.48
C GLY A 246 12.56 13.78 45.37
N ILE A 247 11.50 13.45 44.61
CA ILE A 247 11.52 12.39 43.58
C ILE A 247 12.62 12.52 42.49
N PHE A 248 13.16 13.72 42.27
CA PHE A 248 14.23 13.98 41.30
C PHE A 248 15.65 13.94 41.90
N THR A 249 15.80 14.03 43.22
CA THR A 249 17.07 14.31 43.90
C THR A 249 18.12 13.20 43.75
N TYR A 250 17.69 11.96 43.49
CA TYR A 250 18.57 10.78 43.48
C TYR A 250 18.85 10.16 42.11
N GLY A 251 18.22 10.64 41.02
CA GLY A 251 18.49 10.22 39.64
C GLY A 251 18.20 8.74 39.26
N LYS A 252 17.97 7.85 40.22
CA LYS A 252 17.79 6.39 40.02
C LYS A 252 16.39 5.97 39.57
N ASN A 253 15.40 6.86 39.69
CA ASN A 253 13.99 6.56 39.38
C ASN A 253 13.79 6.49 37.85
N LYS A 254 13.37 5.32 37.33
CA LYS A 254 12.88 5.22 35.95
C LYS A 254 11.53 5.94 35.84
N MET A 255 11.52 7.05 35.11
CA MET A 255 10.33 7.87 34.88
C MET A 255 9.94 7.84 33.40
N LEU A 256 8.63 7.87 33.11
CA LEU A 256 8.08 8.06 31.77
C LEU A 256 7.28 9.35 31.72
N PHE A 257 7.59 10.22 30.77
CA PHE A 257 6.77 11.38 30.42
C PHE A 257 5.96 11.07 29.16
N ILE A 258 4.63 11.18 29.25
CA ILE A 258 3.74 10.99 28.10
C ILE A 258 3.21 12.36 27.68
N LEU A 259 3.61 12.83 26.50
CA LEU A 259 3.27 14.13 25.92
C LEU A 259 2.15 13.95 24.89
N ASP A 260 0.89 14.05 25.32
CA ASP A 260 -0.27 13.75 24.47
C ASP A 260 -0.75 14.98 23.67
N GLY A 261 -0.91 14.82 22.35
CA GLY A 261 -1.52 15.83 21.46
C GLY A 261 -0.56 16.89 20.92
N LEU A 262 0.63 16.53 20.42
CA LEU A 262 1.57 17.48 19.82
C LEU A 262 0.96 18.31 18.66
N ASP A 263 0.00 17.76 17.92
CA ASP A 263 -0.76 18.49 16.88
C ASP A 263 -1.64 19.63 17.42
N GLU A 264 -1.79 19.72 18.75
CA GLU A 264 -2.56 20.74 19.44
C GLU A 264 -1.65 21.76 20.15
N SER A 265 -0.32 21.59 20.07
CA SER A 265 0.67 22.51 20.64
C SER A 265 0.58 23.91 20.02
N ARG A 266 0.60 24.94 20.88
CA ARG A 266 0.89 26.34 20.51
C ARG A 266 2.19 26.85 21.17
N LEU A 267 3.09 25.93 21.53
CA LEU A 267 4.42 26.21 22.05
C LEU A 267 5.42 26.29 20.87
N SER A 268 6.33 27.27 20.91
CA SER A 268 7.36 27.41 19.87
C SER A 268 8.52 26.45 20.14
N LEU A 269 8.43 25.24 19.60
CA LEU A 269 9.43 24.17 19.79
C LEU A 269 10.63 24.33 18.83
N ASP A 270 11.42 25.40 19.00
CA ASP A 270 12.64 25.62 18.20
C ASP A 270 13.82 24.79 18.76
N PHE A 271 14.04 23.61 18.17
CA PHE A 271 15.12 22.69 18.55
C PHE A 271 16.53 23.20 18.22
N HIS A 272 16.68 24.29 17.45
CA HIS A 272 17.99 24.85 17.08
C HIS A 272 18.39 26.07 17.94
N LYS A 273 17.44 26.90 18.36
CA LYS A 273 17.70 28.16 19.09
C LYS A 273 17.37 28.15 20.58
N SER A 274 16.79 27.06 21.09
CA SER A 274 16.43 26.95 22.51
C SER A 274 17.63 26.74 23.43
N GLU A 275 17.63 27.50 24.53
CA GLU A 275 18.57 27.43 25.65
C GLU A 275 18.76 25.99 26.16
N ILE A 276 19.94 25.71 26.73
CA ILE A 276 20.29 24.39 27.25
C ILE A 276 20.02 24.36 28.76
N LEU A 277 19.10 23.50 29.20
CA LEU A 277 18.77 23.27 30.60
C LEU A 277 19.12 21.82 30.98
N SER A 278 19.64 21.64 32.19
CA SER A 278 20.01 20.32 32.75
C SER A 278 19.58 20.13 34.20
N ASP A 279 19.43 21.22 34.95
CA ASP A 279 18.88 21.24 36.31
C ASP A 279 17.36 21.35 36.29
N VAL A 280 16.68 20.47 37.02
CA VAL A 280 15.20 20.41 37.13
C VAL A 280 14.60 21.58 37.93
N THR A 281 15.42 22.30 38.70
CA THR A 281 14.99 23.43 39.55
C THR A 281 15.08 24.78 38.85
N GLN A 282 15.77 24.87 37.71
CA GLN A 282 15.89 26.11 36.93
C GLN A 282 14.55 26.47 36.26
N THR A 283 14.11 27.72 36.43
CA THR A 283 12.83 28.19 35.89
C THR A 283 12.97 28.70 34.47
N ASN A 284 12.08 28.25 33.56
CA ASN A 284 12.04 28.70 32.17
C ASN A 284 10.63 28.55 31.58
N THR A 285 10.44 28.89 30.31
CA THR A 285 9.20 28.62 29.57
C THR A 285 8.99 27.11 29.38
N ILE A 286 7.72 26.68 29.34
CA ILE A 286 7.36 25.27 29.15
C ILE A 286 7.93 24.72 27.83
N ALA A 287 8.05 25.54 26.79
CA ALA A 287 8.67 25.14 25.52
C ALA A 287 10.13 24.68 25.71
N VAL A 288 10.95 25.47 26.43
CA VAL A 288 12.37 25.16 26.66
C VAL A 288 12.53 23.96 27.61
N LEU A 289 11.66 23.80 28.61
CA LEU A 289 11.63 22.60 29.45
C LEU A 289 11.39 21.33 28.61
N LEU A 290 10.35 21.34 27.76
CA LEU A 290 10.02 20.20 26.90
C LEU A 290 11.11 19.88 25.89
N ILE A 291 11.72 20.88 25.25
CA ILE A 291 12.81 20.67 24.29
C ILE A 291 14.01 20.02 24.99
N ASN A 292 14.40 20.46 26.19
CA ASN A 292 15.53 19.87 26.91
C ASN A 292 15.23 18.47 27.47
N LEU A 293 13.97 18.17 27.81
CA LEU A 293 13.51 16.82 28.15
C LEU A 293 13.55 15.87 26.93
N ILE A 294 13.14 16.34 25.75
CA ILE A 294 13.19 15.56 24.51
C ILE A 294 14.65 15.35 24.05
N ARG A 295 15.49 16.39 24.09
CA ARG A 295 16.94 16.33 23.85
C ARG A 295 17.72 15.43 24.84
N GLY A 296 17.10 14.97 25.93
CA GLY A 296 17.77 14.21 26.99
C GLY A 296 18.79 15.00 27.81
N ARG A 297 18.75 16.35 27.75
CA ARG A 297 19.57 17.23 28.59
C ARG A 297 18.98 17.37 29.99
N LEU A 298 17.65 17.44 30.07
CA LEU A 298 16.87 17.41 31.30
C LEU A 298 16.36 15.98 31.51
N LEU A 299 16.67 15.38 32.67
CA LEU A 299 16.40 13.97 32.99
C LEU A 299 16.83 12.97 31.88
N PRO A 300 18.15 12.72 31.70
CA PRO A 300 18.65 11.86 30.63
C PRO A 300 18.08 10.43 30.66
N LEU A 301 17.89 9.85 31.86
CA LEU A 301 17.35 8.50 32.05
C LEU A 301 15.81 8.39 31.95
N ALA A 302 15.10 9.51 31.80
CA ALA A 302 13.64 9.47 31.63
C ALA A 302 13.26 9.05 30.20
N LEU A 303 12.25 8.20 30.09
CA LEU A 303 11.61 7.82 28.84
C LEU A 303 10.61 8.91 28.42
N VAL A 304 10.43 9.08 27.11
CA VAL A 304 9.50 10.08 26.54
C VAL A 304 8.63 9.43 25.46
N TRP A 305 7.32 9.44 25.66
CA TRP A 305 6.33 9.01 24.67
C TRP A 305 5.54 10.23 24.18
N ILE A 306 5.45 10.46 22.87
CA ILE A 306 4.80 11.64 22.29
C ILE A 306 3.73 11.19 21.30
N THR A 307 2.50 11.70 21.42
CA THR A 307 1.42 11.40 20.45
C THR A 307 1.17 12.57 19.52
N SER A 308 0.92 12.31 18.23
CA SER A 308 0.74 13.36 17.23
C SER A 308 -0.06 12.91 16.00
N ARG A 309 -0.64 13.86 15.26
CA ARG A 309 -0.97 13.68 13.83
C ARG A 309 0.31 13.78 12.98
N PRO A 310 0.46 12.99 11.89
CA PRO A 310 1.66 13.05 11.03
C PRO A 310 2.05 14.46 10.60
N ALA A 311 1.09 15.29 10.20
CA ALA A 311 1.28 16.68 9.79
C ALA A 311 2.00 17.57 10.82
N ALA A 312 1.84 17.30 12.12
CA ALA A 312 2.52 18.03 13.20
C ALA A 312 3.75 17.31 13.75
N SER A 313 3.88 15.99 13.51
CA SER A 313 5.00 15.20 14.03
C SER A 313 6.37 15.64 13.52
N GLY A 314 6.43 16.37 12.40
CA GLY A 314 7.64 17.02 11.89
C GLY A 314 8.12 18.24 12.69
N GLN A 315 7.40 18.66 13.75
CA GLN A 315 7.90 19.67 14.71
C GLN A 315 9.08 19.17 15.55
N ILE A 316 9.30 17.85 15.63
CA ILE A 316 10.40 17.26 16.37
C ILE A 316 11.39 16.65 15.37
N PRO A 317 12.66 17.12 15.32
CA PRO A 317 13.69 16.53 14.48
C PRO A 317 13.94 15.05 14.79
N LEU A 318 14.07 14.23 13.74
CA LEU A 318 14.23 12.78 13.87
C LEU A 318 15.52 12.36 14.61
N GLU A 319 16.52 13.25 14.70
CA GLU A 319 17.74 13.06 15.50
C GLU A 319 17.49 12.88 17.02
N TYR A 320 16.32 13.30 17.53
CA TYR A 320 15.92 13.12 18.94
C TYR A 320 14.93 11.96 19.15
N VAL A 321 14.72 11.10 18.13
CA VAL A 321 13.68 10.06 18.13
C VAL A 321 14.32 8.68 17.88
N ASP A 322 14.14 7.75 18.81
CA ASP A 322 14.65 6.38 18.67
C ASP A 322 13.69 5.48 17.89
N LEU A 323 12.39 5.68 18.08
CA LEU A 323 11.34 4.89 17.45
C LEU A 323 10.18 5.79 17.01
N VAL A 324 9.81 5.68 15.73
CA VAL A 324 8.52 6.19 15.23
C VAL A 324 7.57 5.00 15.12
N THR A 325 6.35 5.16 15.62
CA THR A 325 5.26 4.19 15.44
C THR A 325 4.05 4.86 14.79
N GLU A 326 3.24 4.09 14.06
CA GLU A 326 1.94 4.54 13.55
C GLU A 326 0.81 3.65 14.04
N VAL A 327 -0.22 4.28 14.63
CA VAL A 327 -1.51 3.66 14.94
C VAL A 327 -2.31 3.59 13.64
N ARG A 328 -2.55 2.38 13.12
CA ARG A 328 -3.37 2.19 11.91
C ARG A 328 -4.85 2.42 12.24
N GLY A 329 -5.34 1.76 13.29
CA GLY A 329 -6.76 1.78 13.70
C GLY A 329 -7.23 0.40 14.17
N PHE A 330 -8.53 0.13 14.04
CA PHE A 330 -9.12 -1.20 14.21
C PHE A 330 -9.07 -2.01 12.90
N ASN A 331 -8.38 -3.15 12.92
CA ASN A 331 -8.51 -4.16 11.88
C ASN A 331 -9.92 -4.80 11.89
N ASN A 332 -10.26 -5.60 10.88
CA ASN A 332 -11.61 -6.14 10.71
C ASN A 332 -12.09 -6.99 11.93
N PRO A 333 -11.26 -7.85 12.56
CA PRO A 333 -11.57 -8.46 13.86
C PRO A 333 -11.80 -7.48 15.02
N GLN A 334 -10.96 -6.45 15.17
CA GLN A 334 -11.06 -5.45 16.26
C GLN A 334 -12.35 -4.62 16.17
N LYS A 335 -12.85 -4.32 14.95
CA LYS A 335 -14.16 -3.66 14.76
C LYS A 335 -15.29 -4.49 15.37
N ASP A 336 -15.33 -5.78 15.01
CA ASP A 336 -16.30 -6.75 15.51
C ASP A 336 -16.20 -6.91 17.05
N GLU A 337 -14.99 -6.97 17.59
CA GLU A 337 -14.75 -7.03 19.03
C GLU A 337 -15.28 -5.78 19.76
N TYR A 338 -14.98 -4.59 19.25
CA TYR A 338 -15.46 -3.33 19.84
C TYR A 338 -16.99 -3.31 19.93
N PHE A 339 -17.70 -3.68 18.87
CA PHE A 339 -19.18 -3.72 18.90
C PHE A 339 -19.71 -4.73 19.92
N ARG A 340 -19.06 -5.90 20.09
CA ARG A 340 -19.42 -6.92 21.10
C ARG A 340 -19.07 -6.52 22.54
N ARG A 341 -18.02 -5.72 22.75
CA ARG A 341 -17.67 -5.14 24.06
C ARG A 341 -18.61 -3.99 24.45
N LYS A 342 -19.01 -3.18 23.47
CA LYS A 342 -19.85 -1.99 23.65
C LYS A 342 -21.32 -2.32 23.90
N ILE A 343 -21.92 -3.17 23.06
CA ILE A 343 -23.35 -3.50 23.10
C ILE A 343 -23.54 -4.77 23.93
N SER A 344 -24.30 -4.69 25.02
CA SER A 344 -24.40 -5.81 25.98
C SER A 344 -25.32 -6.95 25.54
N ASP A 345 -26.24 -6.71 24.60
CA ASP A 345 -26.99 -7.77 23.92
C ASP A 345 -26.20 -8.29 22.71
N LYS A 346 -25.79 -9.58 22.76
CA LYS A 346 -25.06 -10.26 21.68
C LYS A 346 -25.85 -10.33 20.37
N SER A 347 -27.18 -10.42 20.42
CA SER A 347 -28.05 -10.45 19.23
C SER A 347 -28.06 -9.09 18.53
N LEU A 348 -28.30 -8.02 19.30
CA LEU A 348 -28.22 -6.65 18.80
C LEU A 348 -26.80 -6.29 18.32
N ALA A 349 -25.75 -6.69 19.03
CA ALA A 349 -24.36 -6.48 18.61
C ALA A 349 -24.07 -7.14 17.24
N ASN A 350 -24.47 -8.39 17.04
CA ASN A 350 -24.29 -9.07 15.76
C ASN A 350 -25.14 -8.44 14.63
N ARG A 351 -26.34 -7.92 14.94
CA ARG A 351 -27.16 -7.14 13.98
C ARG A 351 -26.50 -5.81 13.59
N VAL A 352 -25.86 -5.11 14.55
CA VAL A 352 -25.07 -3.90 14.27
C VAL A 352 -23.85 -4.23 13.40
N ILE A 353 -23.10 -5.29 13.71
CA ILE A 353 -21.95 -5.74 12.93
C ILE A 353 -22.35 -6.06 11.48
N ALA A 354 -23.42 -6.84 11.29
CA ALA A 354 -23.94 -7.16 9.97
C ALA A 354 -24.33 -5.90 9.19
N HIS A 355 -25.11 -5.01 9.81
CA HIS A 355 -25.52 -3.74 9.20
C HIS A 355 -24.34 -2.85 8.81
N VAL A 356 -23.31 -2.74 9.65
CA VAL A 356 -22.10 -1.95 9.35
C VAL A 356 -21.33 -2.55 8.17
N LYS A 357 -21.16 -3.88 8.11
CA LYS A 357 -20.45 -4.57 7.02
C LYS A 357 -21.14 -4.38 5.68
N SER A 358 -22.46 -4.57 5.61
CA SER A 358 -23.28 -4.42 4.39
C SER A 358 -23.32 -2.99 3.81
N TYR A 359 -22.70 -2.00 4.45
CA TYR A 359 -22.53 -0.65 3.90
C TYR A 359 -21.05 -0.25 3.98
N ARG A 360 -20.26 -0.64 2.97
CA ARG A 360 -18.78 -0.49 2.94
C ARG A 360 -18.28 0.89 3.40
N SER A 361 -18.93 1.99 2.99
CA SER A 361 -18.58 3.35 3.46
C SER A 361 -18.58 3.46 5.00
N LEU A 362 -19.55 2.86 5.69
CA LEU A 362 -19.60 2.81 7.15
C LEU A 362 -18.52 1.86 7.70
N HIS A 363 -18.33 0.69 7.09
CA HIS A 363 -17.32 -0.29 7.52
C HIS A 363 -15.86 0.22 7.41
N ILE A 364 -15.57 1.05 6.41
CA ILE A 364 -14.27 1.72 6.23
C ILE A 364 -14.09 2.78 7.32
N MET A 365 -15.07 3.68 7.53
CA MET A 365 -14.96 4.70 8.57
C MET A 365 -14.83 4.10 9.99
N CYS A 366 -15.44 2.92 10.23
CA CYS A 366 -15.27 2.15 11.46
C CYS A 366 -13.84 1.59 11.68
N HIS A 367 -12.89 1.79 10.76
CA HIS A 367 -11.46 1.63 11.08
C HIS A 367 -11.00 2.60 12.18
N ILE A 368 -11.67 3.74 12.34
CA ILE A 368 -11.46 4.67 13.45
C ILE A 368 -12.44 4.38 14.61
N PRO A 369 -11.96 4.20 15.87
CA PRO A 369 -12.80 3.91 17.03
C PRO A 369 -13.94 4.91 17.30
N VAL A 370 -13.74 6.21 17.04
CA VAL A 370 -14.80 7.23 17.26
C VAL A 370 -16.01 7.03 16.34
N PHE A 371 -15.83 6.44 15.15
CA PHE A 371 -16.94 6.09 14.26
C PHE A 371 -17.61 4.79 14.69
N CYS A 372 -16.87 3.82 15.25
CA CYS A 372 -17.48 2.66 15.91
C CYS A 372 -18.35 3.08 17.10
N TRP A 373 -17.88 4.02 17.92
CA TRP A 373 -18.65 4.60 19.02
C TRP A 373 -19.94 5.28 18.55
N MET A 374 -19.84 6.13 17.51
CA MET A 374 -21.00 6.80 16.92
C MET A 374 -21.99 5.80 16.30
N ALA A 375 -21.48 4.84 15.50
CA ALA A 375 -22.29 3.83 14.83
C ALA A 375 -23.00 2.92 15.85
N ALA A 376 -22.31 2.48 16.91
CA ALA A 376 -22.94 1.74 18.01
C ALA A 376 -24.06 2.58 18.66
N SER A 377 -23.77 3.81 19.07
CA SER A 377 -24.72 4.69 19.76
C SER A 377 -25.98 5.00 18.94
N VAL A 378 -25.86 5.07 17.62
CA VAL A 378 -26.99 5.29 16.69
C VAL A 378 -27.74 4.00 16.37
N LEU A 379 -27.02 2.94 16.00
CA LEU A 379 -27.62 1.69 15.52
C LEU A 379 -28.21 0.86 16.67
N GLU A 380 -27.65 0.90 17.88
CA GLU A 380 -28.20 0.25 19.08
C GLU A 380 -29.66 0.69 19.31
N LYS A 381 -29.90 2.01 19.40
CA LYS A 381 -31.25 2.57 19.60
C LYS A 381 -32.17 2.45 18.37
N LYS A 382 -31.64 2.42 17.14
CA LYS A 382 -32.46 2.26 15.92
C LYS A 382 -32.81 0.79 15.61
N LEU A 383 -31.98 -0.18 15.98
CA LEU A 383 -32.21 -1.61 15.76
C LEU A 383 -32.90 -2.28 16.97
N SER A 384 -32.94 -1.64 18.14
CA SER A 384 -33.78 -2.08 19.28
C SER A 384 -35.28 -1.85 19.06
N THR A 385 -35.66 -0.97 18.13
CA THR A 385 -37.07 -0.72 17.74
C THR A 385 -37.48 -1.57 16.54
N ALA A 386 -38.72 -2.08 16.55
CA ALA A 386 -39.21 -3.00 15.50
C ALA A 386 -39.40 -2.34 14.11
N ASP A 387 -39.59 -1.02 14.03
CA ASP A 387 -39.73 -0.30 12.76
C ASP A 387 -38.36 -0.07 12.08
N SER A 388 -37.84 -1.13 11.45
CA SER A 388 -36.51 -1.14 10.82
C SER A 388 -36.39 -0.34 9.51
N LYS A 389 -37.35 0.53 9.19
CA LYS A 389 -37.43 1.26 7.91
C LYS A 389 -36.50 2.48 7.82
N GLU A 390 -36.03 2.99 8.96
CA GLU A 390 -35.18 4.18 9.06
C GLU A 390 -33.79 3.89 9.70
N THR A 391 -33.10 2.85 9.24
CA THR A 391 -31.71 2.58 9.64
C THR A 391 -30.73 3.35 8.75
N PRO A 392 -29.75 4.12 9.27
CA PRO A 392 -28.78 4.86 8.46
C PRO A 392 -27.94 3.94 7.58
N LYS A 393 -27.85 4.28 6.28
CA LYS A 393 -27.07 3.55 5.27
C LYS A 393 -25.86 4.35 4.77
N THR A 394 -26.01 5.67 4.71
CA THR A 394 -24.96 6.60 4.28
C THR A 394 -24.26 7.25 5.48
N LEU A 395 -23.09 7.86 5.27
CA LEU A 395 -22.36 8.55 6.33
C LEU A 395 -23.15 9.78 6.81
N THR A 396 -23.76 10.54 5.89
CA THR A 396 -24.59 11.70 6.27
C THR A 396 -25.80 11.28 7.11
N GLN A 397 -26.43 10.15 6.78
CA GLN A 397 -27.54 9.62 7.59
C GLN A 397 -27.10 9.25 9.01
N MET A 398 -25.92 8.65 9.17
CA MET A 398 -25.37 8.33 10.49
C MET A 398 -25.17 9.60 11.33
N TYR A 399 -24.62 10.66 10.74
CA TYR A 399 -24.43 11.95 11.41
C TYR A 399 -25.74 12.69 11.71
N ILE A 400 -26.75 12.64 10.83
CA ILE A 400 -28.07 13.24 11.08
C ILE A 400 -28.81 12.52 12.21
N HIS A 401 -28.74 11.18 12.26
CA HIS A 401 -29.33 10.45 13.39
C HIS A 401 -28.54 10.68 14.69
N PHE A 402 -27.21 10.76 14.65
CA PHE A 402 -26.40 11.16 15.81
C PHE A 402 -26.81 12.56 16.33
N LEU A 403 -26.93 13.56 15.44
CA LEU A 403 -27.45 14.89 15.77
C LEU A 403 -28.88 14.83 16.33
N SER A 404 -29.73 13.94 15.83
CA SER A 404 -31.10 13.78 16.34
C SER A 404 -31.12 13.24 17.78
N LEU A 405 -30.30 12.22 18.08
CA LEU A 405 -30.13 11.69 19.44
C LEU A 405 -29.55 12.73 20.42
N TYR A 406 -28.62 13.52 19.93
CA TYR A 406 -28.01 14.64 20.64
C TYR A 406 -29.04 15.73 20.98
N VAL A 407 -29.82 16.17 20.00
CA VAL A 407 -30.90 17.16 20.17
C VAL A 407 -32.04 16.64 21.06
N GLU A 408 -32.41 15.36 20.99
CA GLU A 408 -33.32 14.73 21.96
C GLU A 408 -32.79 14.80 23.40
N THR A 409 -31.50 14.53 23.58
CA THR A 409 -30.85 14.54 24.90
C THR A 409 -30.80 15.97 25.47
N MET A 410 -30.53 16.96 24.62
CA MET A 410 -30.59 18.38 24.95
C MET A 410 -32.00 18.86 25.33
N LYS A 411 -33.01 18.49 24.54
CA LYS A 411 -34.43 18.82 24.79
C LYS A 411 -34.92 18.42 26.19
N LYS A 412 -34.38 17.33 26.75
CA LYS A 412 -34.72 16.83 28.09
C LYS A 412 -34.13 17.65 29.25
N ARG A 413 -33.07 18.45 29.03
CA ARG A 413 -32.36 19.18 30.11
C ARG A 413 -32.76 20.64 30.25
N LEU A 414 -33.25 21.27 29.19
CA LEU A 414 -33.67 22.68 29.23
C LEU A 414 -34.95 22.86 30.08
N PRO A 415 -35.00 23.79 31.04
CA PRO A 415 -36.27 24.27 31.62
C PRO A 415 -37.05 25.15 30.60
N GLY A 416 -38.36 25.34 30.80
CA GLY A 416 -39.19 26.26 29.99
C GLY A 416 -40.16 25.63 28.98
N ARG A 417 -40.93 26.48 28.26
CA ARG A 417 -41.96 26.10 27.26
C ARG A 417 -41.37 25.44 26.01
N ARG A 418 -42.20 24.66 25.29
CA ARG A 418 -41.74 23.75 24.21
C ARG A 418 -41.33 24.45 22.91
N GLU A 419 -41.98 25.55 22.54
CA GLU A 419 -41.69 26.30 21.29
C GLU A 419 -40.38 27.08 21.39
N SER A 420 -40.26 28.00 22.36
CA SER A 420 -39.07 28.84 22.59
C SER A 420 -37.75 28.04 22.70
N LYS A 421 -37.78 26.81 23.21
CA LYS A 421 -36.63 25.89 23.19
C LYS A 421 -36.16 25.54 21.78
N THR A 422 -37.09 25.35 20.86
CA THR A 422 -36.83 24.80 19.52
C THR A 422 -36.10 25.81 18.63
N ASP A 423 -36.53 27.07 18.65
CA ASP A 423 -35.84 28.14 17.92
C ASP A 423 -34.47 28.44 18.55
N TRP A 424 -34.37 28.53 19.89
CA TRP A 424 -33.08 28.69 20.58
C TRP A 424 -32.05 27.60 20.23
N MET A 425 -32.49 26.33 20.11
CA MET A 425 -31.62 25.24 19.65
C MET A 425 -31.23 25.39 18.17
N ARG A 426 -32.14 25.84 17.30
CA ARG A 426 -31.85 26.07 15.88
C ARG A 426 -30.75 27.13 15.72
N ASP A 427 -30.91 28.26 16.41
CA ASP A 427 -29.96 29.39 16.34
C ASP A 427 -28.57 28.96 16.82
N ASN A 428 -28.50 28.26 17.96
CA ASN A 428 -27.24 27.73 18.49
C ASN A 428 -26.56 26.73 17.54
N LEU A 429 -27.32 25.84 16.88
CA LEU A 429 -26.77 24.88 15.92
C LEU A 429 -26.26 25.58 14.65
N ILE A 430 -26.93 26.65 14.20
CA ILE A 430 -26.48 27.47 13.07
C ILE A 430 -25.19 28.22 13.43
N SER A 431 -25.11 28.85 14.61
CA SER A 431 -23.90 29.50 15.11
C SER A 431 -22.73 28.54 15.27
N LEU A 432 -22.97 27.31 15.73
CA LEU A 432 -21.95 26.27 15.85
C LEU A 432 -21.45 25.78 14.48
N GLY A 433 -22.35 25.58 13.52
CA GLY A 433 -21.96 25.23 12.16
C GLY A 433 -21.22 26.35 11.43
N LYS A 434 -21.57 27.62 11.70
CA LYS A 434 -20.85 28.79 11.20
C LYS A 434 -19.42 28.85 11.72
N LEU A 435 -19.24 28.63 13.03
CA LEU A 435 -17.91 28.49 13.63
C LEU A 435 -17.13 27.33 12.97
N ALA A 436 -17.76 26.15 12.85
CA ALA A 436 -17.13 24.97 12.24
C ALA A 436 -16.67 25.24 10.79
N PHE A 437 -17.46 25.96 9.99
CA PHE A 437 -17.11 26.36 8.62
C PHE A 437 -15.96 27.36 8.57
N ASN A 438 -15.97 28.39 9.43
CA ASN A 438 -14.91 29.39 9.49
C ASN A 438 -13.56 28.76 9.89
N GLU A 439 -13.55 27.95 10.95
CA GLU A 439 -12.34 27.25 11.40
C GLU A 439 -11.84 26.23 10.36
N LEU A 440 -12.74 25.65 9.55
CA LEU A 440 -12.38 24.75 8.44
C LEU A 440 -11.79 25.52 7.24
N GLU A 441 -12.31 26.71 6.90
CA GLU A 441 -11.67 27.58 5.88
C GLU A 441 -10.28 28.08 6.31
N GLU A 442 -10.09 28.32 7.61
CA GLU A 442 -8.82 28.81 8.18
C GLU A 442 -7.88 27.69 8.66
N GLY A 443 -8.23 26.42 8.47
CA GLY A 443 -7.39 25.26 8.80
C GLY A 443 -7.13 25.04 10.30
N ARG A 444 -7.99 25.59 11.17
CA ARG A 444 -7.83 25.52 12.64
C ARG A 444 -8.61 24.37 13.26
N LEU A 445 -7.97 23.74 14.26
CA LEU A 445 -8.51 22.63 15.06
C LEU A 445 -8.94 23.07 16.48
N ILE A 446 -8.50 24.24 16.95
CA ILE A 446 -8.71 24.74 18.32
C ILE A 446 -9.19 26.19 18.27
N PHE A 447 -10.29 26.46 18.96
CA PHE A 447 -10.95 27.76 19.06
C PHE A 447 -11.20 28.15 20.52
N TYR A 448 -11.45 29.44 20.75
CA TYR A 448 -11.42 30.07 22.08
C TYR A 448 -12.80 30.56 22.52
N GLU A 449 -12.92 30.95 23.79
CA GLU A 449 -14.14 31.58 24.31
C GLU A 449 -14.48 32.89 23.57
N SER A 450 -13.46 33.62 23.10
CA SER A 450 -13.61 34.76 22.19
C SER A 450 -14.19 34.39 20.82
N ASP A 451 -13.80 33.25 20.23
CA ASP A 451 -14.32 32.78 18.93
C ASP A 451 -15.78 32.30 19.03
N LEU A 452 -16.16 31.66 20.14
CA LEU A 452 -17.55 31.34 20.47
C LEU A 452 -18.41 32.61 20.52
N LYS A 453 -17.97 33.63 21.27
CA LYS A 453 -18.65 34.94 21.37
C LYS A 453 -18.77 35.62 20.01
N ARG A 454 -17.69 35.62 19.21
CA ARG A 454 -17.65 36.19 17.85
C ARG A 454 -18.64 35.53 16.88
N ASN A 455 -18.97 34.25 17.09
CA ASN A 455 -19.95 33.52 16.29
C ASN A 455 -21.36 33.46 16.93
N GLY A 456 -21.57 34.15 18.06
CA GLY A 456 -22.88 34.29 18.70
C GLY A 456 -23.29 33.15 19.64
N ILE A 457 -22.32 32.42 20.21
CA ILE A 457 -22.56 31.36 21.21
C ILE A 457 -22.18 31.91 22.59
N GLU A 458 -23.10 31.86 23.57
CA GLU A 458 -22.76 32.28 24.93
C GLU A 458 -21.97 31.21 25.69
N VAL A 459 -21.05 31.65 26.55
CA VAL A 459 -20.19 30.78 27.37
C VAL A 459 -20.96 29.81 28.26
N LYS A 460 -22.14 30.23 28.77
CA LYS A 460 -23.01 29.35 29.59
C LYS A 460 -23.58 28.20 28.75
N GLN A 461 -23.86 28.46 27.48
CA GLN A 461 -24.43 27.53 26.51
C GLN A 461 -23.36 26.53 26.01
N ALA A 462 -22.08 26.91 26.01
CA ALA A 462 -20.98 26.04 25.58
C ALA A 462 -20.84 24.74 26.38
N SER A 463 -21.15 24.77 27.68
CA SER A 463 -21.22 23.55 28.52
C SER A 463 -22.24 22.52 28.02
N MET A 464 -23.30 23.00 27.36
CA MET A 464 -24.34 22.18 26.75
C MET A 464 -23.91 21.57 25.41
N PHE A 465 -22.75 21.94 24.87
CA PHE A 465 -22.18 21.37 23.65
C PHE A 465 -21.08 20.31 23.88
N SER A 466 -20.89 19.91 25.14
CA SER A 466 -20.03 18.80 25.56
C SER A 466 -20.38 17.50 24.80
N GLY A 467 -19.45 17.02 23.98
CA GLY A 467 -19.61 15.80 23.17
C GLY A 467 -19.79 16.03 21.66
N VAL A 468 -19.99 17.28 21.22
CA VAL A 468 -19.70 17.70 19.82
C VAL A 468 -18.32 18.34 19.75
N TYR A 469 -18.00 19.16 20.74
CA TYR A 469 -16.63 19.56 21.06
C TYR A 469 -16.26 19.17 22.49
N THR A 470 -14.96 19.00 22.73
CA THR A 470 -14.40 18.91 24.08
C THR A 470 -13.98 20.29 24.54
N GLN A 471 -14.55 20.76 25.66
CA GLN A 471 -14.01 21.88 26.42
C GLN A 471 -12.75 21.40 27.15
N VAL A 472 -11.62 22.06 26.93
CA VAL A 472 -10.41 21.82 27.73
C VAL A 472 -10.61 22.50 29.08
N PHE A 473 -10.72 21.70 30.14
CA PHE A 473 -10.92 22.20 31.49
C PHE A 473 -10.28 21.26 32.50
N ASN A 474 -9.59 21.82 33.49
CA ASN A 474 -9.25 21.12 34.72
C ASN A 474 -9.91 21.89 35.88
N GLU A 475 -10.80 21.22 36.63
CA GLU A 475 -11.51 21.81 37.78
C GLU A 475 -10.58 22.08 38.98
N GLU A 476 -9.36 21.52 38.98
CA GLU A 476 -8.37 21.67 40.05
C GLU A 476 -7.36 22.83 39.79
N LEU A 477 -7.34 23.47 38.60
CA LEU A 477 -6.38 24.53 38.23
C LEU A 477 -7.01 25.93 38.08
N MET A 478 -6.96 26.73 39.15
CA MET A 478 -7.48 28.12 39.24
C MET A 478 -6.68 29.18 38.45
N LEU A 479 -6.02 28.83 37.34
CA LEU A 479 -4.87 29.58 36.81
C LEU A 479 -4.93 30.05 35.34
N GLY A 480 -6.08 29.94 34.66
CA GLY A 480 -6.27 30.36 33.26
C GLY A 480 -7.50 31.25 33.03
N GLU A 481 -7.33 32.34 32.26
CA GLU A 481 -8.34 33.39 32.06
C GLU A 481 -9.34 33.14 30.91
N GLU A 482 -9.03 32.21 29.98
CA GLU A 482 -9.87 31.92 28.81
C GLU A 482 -9.99 30.41 28.54
N LYS A 483 -11.18 29.95 28.17
CA LYS A 483 -11.47 28.54 27.86
C LYS A 483 -11.10 28.20 26.42
N MET A 484 -10.54 27.00 26.23
CA MET A 484 -10.21 26.44 24.91
C MET A 484 -11.14 25.27 24.55
N PHE A 485 -11.40 25.08 23.26
CA PHE A 485 -12.33 24.08 22.74
C PHE A 485 -11.80 23.49 21.42
N CYS A 486 -12.08 22.21 21.16
CA CYS A 486 -11.83 21.56 19.87
C CYS A 486 -12.93 20.53 19.56
N PHE A 487 -13.26 20.33 18.27
CA PHE A 487 -14.24 19.31 17.87
C PHE A 487 -13.71 17.89 18.16
N VAL A 488 -14.61 16.97 18.56
CA VAL A 488 -14.24 15.59 18.93
C VAL A 488 -13.54 14.84 17.78
N HIS A 489 -13.87 15.19 16.53
CA HIS A 489 -13.20 14.70 15.33
C HIS A 489 -13.33 15.71 14.19
N LEU A 490 -12.41 15.73 13.22
CA LEU A 490 -12.45 16.66 12.08
C LEU A 490 -13.73 16.50 11.25
N SER A 491 -14.18 15.28 11.00
CA SER A 491 -15.46 15.03 10.31
C SER A 491 -16.70 15.54 11.06
N VAL A 492 -16.62 15.79 12.37
CA VAL A 492 -17.71 16.46 13.11
C VAL A 492 -17.72 17.95 12.74
N GLN A 493 -16.56 18.59 12.68
CA GLN A 493 -16.41 19.96 12.18
C GLN A 493 -16.88 20.07 10.71
N GLU A 494 -16.49 19.14 9.84
CA GLU A 494 -16.95 19.11 8.44
C GLU A 494 -18.46 18.91 8.31
N PHE A 495 -19.08 18.04 9.13
CA PHE A 495 -20.53 17.86 9.15
C PHE A 495 -21.27 19.14 9.58
N PHE A 496 -20.83 19.78 10.67
CA PHE A 496 -21.43 21.03 11.14
C PHE A 496 -21.21 22.18 10.16
N ALA A 497 -20.07 22.23 9.47
CA ALA A 497 -19.80 23.18 8.39
C ALA A 497 -20.73 22.96 7.18
N ALA A 498 -20.91 21.70 6.74
CA ALA A 498 -21.83 21.35 5.67
C ALA A 498 -23.30 21.66 6.03
N LEU A 499 -23.70 21.36 7.27
CA LEU A 499 -25.01 21.69 7.81
C LEU A 499 -25.25 23.21 7.83
N TYR A 500 -24.26 24.03 8.21
CA TYR A 500 -24.38 25.48 8.14
C TYR A 500 -24.55 25.99 6.70
N VAL A 501 -23.73 25.53 5.76
CA VAL A 501 -23.85 25.95 4.34
C VAL A 501 -25.22 25.55 3.77
N TYR A 502 -25.72 24.36 4.11
CA TYR A 502 -27.05 23.90 3.73
C TYR A 502 -28.19 24.74 4.35
N LEU A 503 -28.11 25.04 5.66
CA LEU A 503 -29.13 25.81 6.36
C LEU A 503 -29.12 27.30 5.99
N ALA A 504 -27.96 27.93 5.84
CA ALA A 504 -27.83 29.32 5.38
C ALA A 504 -28.43 29.49 3.97
N PHE A 505 -28.23 28.51 3.08
CA PHE A 505 -28.87 28.54 1.77
C PHE A 505 -30.40 28.35 1.85
N ASN A 506 -30.90 27.35 2.59
CA ASN A 506 -32.34 27.06 2.64
C ASN A 506 -33.16 28.08 3.46
N ASN A 507 -32.56 28.69 4.48
CA ASN A 507 -33.23 29.64 5.37
C ASN A 507 -33.04 31.10 4.92
N GLU A 508 -31.85 31.49 4.44
CA GLU A 508 -31.49 32.88 4.09
C GLU A 508 -31.34 33.12 2.57
N ASN A 509 -31.39 32.07 1.73
CA ASN A 509 -31.00 32.13 0.30
C ASN A 509 -29.53 32.58 0.08
N ASN A 510 -28.66 32.32 1.07
CA ASN A 510 -27.30 32.83 1.14
C ASN A 510 -26.28 31.74 0.75
N ASN A 511 -25.61 31.88 -0.39
CA ASN A 511 -24.55 30.96 -0.82
C ASN A 511 -23.19 31.41 -0.25
N VAL A 512 -22.83 30.88 0.92
CA VAL A 512 -21.60 31.21 1.66
C VAL A 512 -20.32 30.79 0.90
N LEU A 513 -20.40 29.84 -0.04
CA LEU A 513 -19.24 29.39 -0.81
C LEU A 513 -18.75 30.44 -1.84
N VAL A 514 -19.61 31.39 -2.22
CA VAL A 514 -19.28 32.43 -3.21
C VAL A 514 -18.83 33.71 -2.52
N LYS A 515 -17.50 33.93 -2.48
CA LYS A 515 -16.93 35.20 -2.02
C LYS A 515 -17.35 36.32 -2.99
N LYS A 516 -17.93 37.41 -2.46
CA LYS A 516 -18.62 38.48 -3.22
C LYS A 516 -17.77 39.23 -4.26
N SER A 517 -16.46 39.00 -4.29
CA SER A 517 -15.47 39.68 -5.14
C SER A 517 -14.72 38.68 -6.04
N SER A 518 -15.31 38.30 -7.17
CA SER A 518 -14.59 37.67 -8.28
C SER A 518 -15.33 37.91 -9.61
N ALA A 519 -14.59 37.98 -10.72
CA ALA A 519 -15.11 38.45 -12.02
C ALA A 519 -15.99 37.43 -12.79
N SER A 520 -16.45 36.37 -12.12
CA SER A 520 -17.09 35.17 -12.69
C SER A 520 -18.52 35.38 -13.25
N ARG A 521 -18.96 36.63 -13.48
CA ARG A 521 -20.34 36.96 -13.94
C ARG A 521 -20.71 36.46 -15.34
N ARG A 522 -19.82 35.75 -16.04
CA ARG A 522 -20.06 35.23 -17.42
C ARG A 522 -20.89 33.93 -17.49
N PHE A 523 -21.22 33.29 -16.36
CA PHE A 523 -21.97 32.02 -16.33
C PHE A 523 -23.39 32.08 -15.74
N LEU A 524 -23.87 33.25 -15.28
CA LEU A 524 -24.99 33.33 -14.32
C LEU A 524 -26.24 34.04 -14.85
N PHE A 525 -26.98 33.41 -15.79
CA PHE A 525 -28.31 33.87 -16.22
C PHE A 525 -29.35 32.76 -16.53
N ARG A 526 -29.11 31.48 -16.16
CA ARG A 526 -30.06 30.39 -16.48
C ARG A 526 -30.20 29.23 -15.48
N ASP A 527 -29.25 29.02 -14.58
CA ASP A 527 -29.29 27.94 -13.58
C ASP A 527 -29.97 28.40 -12.26
N PRO A 528 -30.72 27.53 -11.56
CA PRO A 528 -31.22 27.82 -10.21
C PRO A 528 -30.09 28.09 -9.21
N SER A 529 -30.33 28.95 -8.22
CA SER A 529 -29.35 29.29 -7.16
C SER A 529 -28.85 28.07 -6.39
N GLU A 530 -29.69 27.04 -6.25
CA GLU A 530 -29.35 25.76 -5.62
C GLU A 530 -28.36 24.93 -6.46
N LEU A 531 -28.57 24.87 -7.78
CA LEU A 531 -27.69 24.14 -8.70
C LEU A 531 -26.27 24.73 -8.69
N ILE A 532 -26.17 26.06 -8.56
CA ILE A 532 -24.91 26.79 -8.43
C ILE A 532 -24.20 26.48 -7.11
N LEU A 533 -24.92 26.36 -5.98
CA LEU A 533 -24.34 25.98 -4.68
C LEU A 533 -23.61 24.64 -4.75
N TYR A 534 -24.30 23.59 -5.21
CA TYR A 534 -23.72 22.24 -5.23
C TYR A 534 -22.63 22.10 -6.31
N LYS A 535 -22.75 22.79 -7.46
CA LYS A 535 -21.66 22.87 -8.45
C LYS A 535 -20.40 23.48 -7.84
N GLU A 536 -20.47 24.68 -7.25
CA GLU A 536 -19.30 25.31 -6.62
C GLU A 536 -18.73 24.49 -5.46
N ALA A 537 -19.55 23.73 -4.73
CA ALA A 537 -19.05 22.78 -3.72
C ALA A 537 -18.20 21.65 -4.33
N VAL A 538 -18.66 21.04 -5.43
CA VAL A 538 -17.89 20.01 -6.18
C VAL A 538 -16.59 20.60 -6.70
N GLU A 539 -16.64 21.80 -7.30
CA GLU A 539 -15.44 22.47 -7.81
C GLU A 539 -14.46 22.88 -6.69
N LYS A 540 -14.96 23.31 -5.52
CA LYS A 540 -14.12 23.65 -4.36
C LYS A 540 -13.37 22.43 -3.82
N ALA A 541 -14.01 21.27 -3.75
CA ALA A 541 -13.34 20.02 -3.38
C ALA A 541 -12.31 19.58 -4.43
N LEU A 542 -12.67 19.59 -5.73
CA LEU A 542 -11.77 19.20 -6.82
C LEU A 542 -10.55 20.11 -6.99
N ARG A 543 -10.63 21.39 -6.57
CA ARG A 543 -9.49 22.31 -6.47
C ARG A 543 -8.61 22.07 -5.23
N CYS A 544 -9.10 21.33 -4.22
CA CYS A 544 -8.41 21.11 -2.96
C CYS A 544 -7.58 19.81 -3.01
N GLU A 545 -6.36 19.91 -3.51
CA GLU A 545 -5.43 18.80 -3.76
C GLU A 545 -5.36 17.77 -2.62
N HIS A 546 -5.12 18.23 -1.39
CA HIS A 546 -5.01 17.41 -0.19
C HIS A 546 -6.34 16.74 0.26
N GLY A 547 -7.50 17.23 -0.19
CA GLY A 547 -8.83 16.65 0.12
C GLY A 547 -9.58 17.24 1.32
N HIS A 548 -9.19 18.41 1.84
CA HIS A 548 -9.80 19.02 3.05
C HIS A 548 -11.29 19.41 2.95
N PHE A 549 -11.91 19.27 1.78
CA PHE A 549 -13.36 19.46 1.58
C PHE A 549 -14.07 18.19 1.09
N ASP A 550 -13.40 17.03 1.07
CA ASP A 550 -13.96 15.79 0.52
C ASP A 550 -15.15 15.26 1.33
N ILE A 551 -15.03 15.19 2.65
CA ILE A 551 -16.11 14.73 3.54
C ILE A 551 -17.16 15.83 3.72
N PHE A 552 -16.76 17.11 3.82
CA PHE A 552 -17.67 18.26 3.70
C PHE A 552 -18.59 18.16 2.47
N LEU A 553 -18.04 17.80 1.30
CA LEU A 553 -18.83 17.62 0.07
C LEU A 553 -19.79 16.43 0.17
N ARG A 554 -19.33 15.26 0.66
CA ARG A 554 -20.19 14.10 0.91
C ARG A 554 -21.39 14.48 1.78
N PHE A 555 -21.16 15.20 2.88
CA PHE A 555 -22.21 15.68 3.78
C PHE A 555 -23.15 16.70 3.12
N LEU A 556 -22.63 17.72 2.42
CA LEU A 556 -23.46 18.76 1.79
C LEU A 556 -24.38 18.17 0.70
N LEU A 557 -23.90 17.17 -0.04
CA LEU A 557 -24.70 16.46 -1.03
C LEU A 557 -25.69 15.48 -0.37
N GLY A 558 -25.30 14.77 0.69
CA GLY A 558 -26.22 13.94 1.47
C GLY A 558 -27.34 14.75 2.14
N LEU A 559 -27.08 15.99 2.55
CA LEU A 559 -28.09 16.92 3.09
C LEU A 559 -29.13 17.35 2.03
N SER A 560 -28.81 17.26 0.74
CA SER A 560 -29.76 17.52 -0.37
C SER A 560 -30.78 16.39 -0.59
N MET A 561 -30.70 15.28 0.15
CA MET A 561 -31.65 14.17 0.03
C MET A 561 -32.92 14.42 0.86
N GLU A 562 -34.09 14.29 0.23
CA GLU A 562 -35.40 14.49 0.85
C GLU A 562 -35.62 13.62 2.11
N SER A 563 -35.18 12.35 2.08
CA SER A 563 -35.20 11.44 3.23
C SER A 563 -34.37 11.92 4.43
N ASN A 564 -33.37 12.77 4.19
CA ASN A 564 -32.51 13.33 5.23
C ASN A 564 -33.08 14.67 5.76
N GLN A 565 -33.84 15.39 4.92
CA GLN A 565 -34.50 16.65 5.28
C GLN A 565 -35.72 16.46 6.17
N THR A 566 -36.46 15.35 6.03
CA THR A 566 -37.59 15.04 6.94
C THR A 566 -37.15 15.02 8.40
N LEU A 567 -35.96 14.49 8.69
CA LEU A 567 -35.31 14.48 10.00
C LEU A 567 -34.91 15.90 10.45
N LEU A 568 -34.38 16.70 9.52
CA LEU A 568 -33.91 18.08 9.75
C LEU A 568 -35.01 19.15 9.66
N LYS A 569 -36.26 18.78 9.37
CA LYS A 569 -37.41 19.69 9.14
C LYS A 569 -37.65 20.70 10.27
N HIS A 570 -37.20 20.40 11.48
CA HIS A 570 -37.29 21.29 12.64
C HIS A 570 -36.23 22.42 12.66
N LEU A 571 -35.18 22.33 11.84
CA LEU A 571 -34.11 23.33 11.71
C LEU A 571 -34.26 24.22 10.45
N MET A 572 -35.15 23.85 9.53
CA MET A 572 -35.37 24.54 8.25
C MET A 572 -36.59 25.47 8.31
N THR A 573 -36.53 26.63 7.64
CA THR A 573 -37.67 27.56 7.51
C THR A 573 -38.36 27.48 6.13
N SER A 574 -37.69 26.94 5.11
CA SER A 574 -38.31 26.59 3.83
C SER A 574 -37.70 25.31 3.27
N ASN A 575 -38.49 24.54 2.50
CA ASN A 575 -38.02 23.34 1.82
C ASN A 575 -37.90 23.64 0.31
N ARG A 576 -36.68 23.57 -0.24
CA ARG A 576 -36.38 24.09 -1.59
C ARG A 576 -35.82 23.08 -2.59
N THR A 577 -35.46 21.86 -2.18
CA THR A 577 -34.84 20.90 -3.11
C THR A 577 -35.81 20.49 -4.20
N HIS A 578 -35.47 20.84 -5.44
CA HIS A 578 -36.17 20.35 -6.61
C HIS A 578 -35.52 19.04 -7.09
N GLN A 579 -36.32 18.01 -7.37
CA GLN A 579 -35.84 16.74 -7.94
C GLN A 579 -35.00 16.95 -9.21
N ARG A 580 -35.36 17.97 -10.02
CA ARG A 580 -34.60 18.41 -11.20
C ARG A 580 -33.17 18.88 -10.85
N THR A 581 -32.98 19.61 -9.75
CA THR A 581 -31.64 20.02 -9.29
C THR A 581 -30.77 18.78 -9.05
N ARG A 582 -31.27 17.80 -8.28
CA ARG A 582 -30.51 16.58 -7.96
C ARG A 582 -30.07 15.81 -9.21
N THR A 583 -30.92 15.69 -10.22
CA THR A 583 -30.56 15.04 -11.51
C THR A 583 -29.42 15.77 -12.24
N GLU A 584 -29.41 17.10 -12.26
CA GLU A 584 -28.32 17.87 -12.89
C GLU A 584 -27.02 17.84 -12.05
N ILE A 585 -27.09 17.74 -10.70
CA ILE A 585 -25.89 17.49 -9.87
C ILE A 585 -25.30 16.12 -10.18
N ILE A 586 -26.12 15.06 -10.21
CA ILE A 586 -25.69 13.69 -10.52
C ILE A 586 -25.01 13.65 -11.89
N LYS A 587 -25.57 14.35 -12.88
CA LYS A 587 -24.99 14.50 -14.22
C LYS A 587 -23.67 15.29 -14.21
N HIS A 588 -23.57 16.39 -13.45
CA HIS A 588 -22.31 17.15 -13.28
C HIS A 588 -21.21 16.30 -12.66
N ILE A 589 -21.52 15.56 -11.59
CA ILE A 589 -20.57 14.65 -10.93
C ILE A 589 -20.12 13.54 -11.88
N LYS A 590 -21.04 12.91 -12.62
CA LYS A 590 -20.70 11.88 -13.62
C LYS A 590 -19.83 12.45 -14.77
N GLY A 591 -20.07 13.69 -15.20
CA GLY A 591 -19.20 14.41 -16.13
C GLY A 591 -17.79 14.62 -15.56
N ARG A 592 -17.66 15.11 -14.31
CA ARG A 592 -16.34 15.26 -13.66
C ARG A 592 -15.60 13.92 -13.46
N ILE A 593 -16.31 12.80 -13.28
CA ILE A 593 -15.71 11.45 -13.27
C ILE A 593 -15.24 11.03 -14.69
N GLN A 594 -15.92 11.44 -15.76
CA GLN A 594 -15.46 11.20 -17.15
C GLN A 594 -14.24 12.03 -17.52
N GLU A 595 -14.12 13.26 -17.00
CA GLU A 595 -13.04 14.20 -17.28
C GLU A 595 -11.79 14.00 -16.40
N SER A 596 -11.92 13.42 -15.21
CA SER A 596 -10.83 13.34 -14.22
C SER A 596 -9.79 12.25 -14.58
N PRO A 597 -8.49 12.59 -14.66
CA PRO A 597 -7.42 11.61 -14.79
C PRO A 597 -7.00 10.98 -13.45
N SER A 598 -7.41 11.55 -12.30
CA SER A 598 -7.00 11.09 -10.96
C SER A 598 -8.01 10.08 -10.38
N PRO A 599 -7.58 8.86 -10.04
CA PRO A 599 -8.43 7.84 -9.40
C PRO A 599 -8.97 8.29 -8.04
N ASP A 600 -8.17 8.97 -7.23
CA ASP A 600 -8.52 9.36 -5.85
C ASP A 600 -9.58 10.47 -5.82
N ARG A 601 -9.52 11.39 -6.80
CA ARG A 601 -10.60 12.37 -7.02
C ARG A 601 -11.89 11.68 -7.45
N CYS A 602 -11.81 10.67 -8.32
CA CYS A 602 -12.98 9.87 -8.69
C CYS A 602 -13.55 9.09 -7.51
N LEU A 603 -12.72 8.48 -6.66
CA LEU A 603 -13.13 7.76 -5.44
C LEU A 603 -14.03 8.64 -4.56
N ASN A 604 -13.64 9.88 -4.27
CA ASN A 604 -14.50 10.78 -3.51
C ASN A 604 -15.82 11.12 -4.23
N LEU A 605 -15.79 11.33 -5.54
CA LEU A 605 -17.00 11.58 -6.34
C LEU A 605 -17.97 10.38 -6.37
N PHE A 606 -17.48 9.13 -6.35
CA PHE A 606 -18.32 7.95 -6.18
C PHE A 606 -18.95 7.85 -4.80
N HIS A 607 -18.20 8.16 -3.73
CA HIS A 607 -18.82 8.28 -2.41
C HIS A 607 -19.88 9.39 -2.35
N CYS A 608 -19.70 10.50 -3.08
CA CYS A 608 -20.74 11.52 -3.26
C CYS A 608 -21.97 11.02 -4.02
N LEU A 609 -21.81 10.19 -5.06
CA LEU A 609 -22.95 9.53 -5.74
C LEU A 609 -23.69 8.57 -4.80
N ASN A 610 -22.97 7.85 -3.94
CA ASN A 610 -23.57 6.98 -2.92
C ASN A 610 -24.36 7.76 -1.86
N GLU A 611 -23.89 8.93 -1.40
CA GLU A 611 -24.68 9.82 -0.53
C GLU A 611 -25.94 10.37 -1.22
N LEU A 612 -25.90 10.55 -2.55
CA LEU A 612 -27.06 10.91 -3.39
C LEU A 612 -27.95 9.72 -3.76
N ASN A 613 -27.65 8.51 -3.27
CA ASN A 613 -28.32 7.24 -3.58
C ASN A 613 -28.37 6.93 -5.10
N ASP A 614 -27.32 7.29 -5.83
CA ASP A 614 -27.11 6.90 -7.23
C ASP A 614 -26.03 5.84 -7.33
N HIS A 615 -26.45 4.62 -7.68
CA HIS A 615 -25.57 3.48 -7.93
C HIS A 615 -25.57 3.08 -9.42
N SER A 616 -25.91 3.99 -10.35
CA SER A 616 -26.18 3.60 -11.75
C SER A 616 -24.93 3.04 -12.44
N LEU A 617 -23.79 3.74 -12.30
CA LEU A 617 -22.51 3.32 -12.87
C LEU A 617 -22.03 2.01 -12.23
N VAL A 618 -22.16 1.88 -10.91
CA VAL A 618 -21.76 0.67 -10.17
C VAL A 618 -22.54 -0.55 -10.68
N LYS A 619 -23.85 -0.43 -10.86
CA LYS A 619 -24.70 -1.50 -11.43
C LYS A 619 -24.31 -1.83 -12.86
N GLU A 620 -24.02 -0.82 -13.68
CA GLU A 620 -23.58 -0.99 -15.07
C GLU A 620 -22.30 -1.84 -15.16
N ILE A 621 -21.29 -1.54 -14.34
CA ILE A 621 -20.06 -2.33 -14.23
C ILE A 621 -20.30 -3.72 -13.64
N GLN A 622 -21.16 -3.85 -12.62
CA GLN A 622 -21.51 -5.16 -12.03
C GLN A 622 -22.20 -6.08 -13.04
N THR A 623 -23.02 -5.56 -13.96
CA THR A 623 -23.56 -6.32 -15.08
C THR A 623 -22.45 -6.81 -16.01
N TYR A 624 -21.56 -5.93 -16.50
CA TYR A 624 -20.47 -6.35 -17.39
C TYR A 624 -19.50 -7.37 -16.77
N LEU A 625 -19.25 -7.28 -15.46
CA LEU A 625 -18.48 -8.26 -14.69
C LEU A 625 -19.20 -9.61 -14.62
N SER A 626 -20.51 -9.60 -14.33
CA SER A 626 -21.35 -10.81 -14.28
C SER A 626 -21.49 -11.50 -15.64
N GLU A 627 -21.41 -10.75 -16.73
CA GLU A 627 -21.44 -11.23 -18.12
C GLU A 627 -20.06 -11.65 -18.66
N GLY A 628 -18.97 -11.44 -17.92
CA GLY A 628 -17.59 -11.80 -18.33
C GLY A 628 -17.09 -11.08 -19.59
N SER A 629 -17.72 -9.97 -19.99
CA SER A 629 -17.62 -9.43 -21.35
C SER A 629 -16.49 -8.39 -21.54
N LEU A 630 -15.83 -7.96 -20.46
CA LEU A 630 -14.92 -6.79 -20.43
C LEU A 630 -13.77 -6.86 -21.45
N ASN A 631 -13.22 -8.05 -21.72
CA ASN A 631 -12.17 -8.25 -22.73
C ASN A 631 -12.59 -7.89 -24.18
N LYS A 632 -13.87 -7.60 -24.45
CA LYS A 632 -14.40 -7.20 -25.77
C LYS A 632 -14.93 -5.77 -25.83
N THR A 633 -15.08 -5.08 -24.70
CA THR A 633 -15.71 -3.74 -24.63
C THR A 633 -14.70 -2.67 -24.26
N LYS A 634 -14.52 -1.64 -25.10
CA LYS A 634 -13.69 -0.49 -24.73
C LYS A 634 -14.40 0.39 -23.70
N LEU A 635 -14.02 0.25 -22.44
CA LEU A 635 -14.54 1.07 -21.34
C LEU A 635 -14.17 2.56 -21.51
N SER A 636 -15.13 3.42 -21.21
CA SER A 636 -14.93 4.86 -21.05
C SER A 636 -14.15 5.21 -19.76
N PRO A 637 -13.56 6.41 -19.64
CA PRO A 637 -12.84 6.81 -18.42
C PRO A 637 -13.67 6.70 -17.13
N ALA A 638 -14.97 6.98 -17.17
CA ALA A 638 -15.84 6.81 -16.01
C ALA A 638 -16.18 5.35 -15.70
N GLN A 639 -16.30 4.49 -16.71
CA GLN A 639 -16.43 3.04 -16.49
C GLN A 639 -15.14 2.47 -15.88
N TRP A 640 -13.95 2.88 -16.34
CA TRP A 640 -12.68 2.57 -15.70
C TRP A 640 -12.61 3.03 -14.25
N ALA A 641 -12.94 4.30 -13.99
CA ALA A 641 -12.96 4.84 -12.63
C ALA A 641 -13.99 4.12 -11.73
N THR A 642 -15.12 3.67 -12.30
CA THR A 642 -16.13 2.88 -11.58
C THR A 642 -15.62 1.47 -11.28
N LEU A 643 -14.92 0.82 -12.20
CA LEU A 643 -14.31 -0.49 -11.96
C LEU A 643 -13.24 -0.40 -10.86
N VAL A 644 -12.37 0.61 -10.90
CA VAL A 644 -11.42 0.92 -9.81
C VAL A 644 -12.17 1.14 -8.49
N PHE A 645 -13.25 1.92 -8.50
CA PHE A 645 -14.08 2.14 -7.30
C PHE A 645 -14.66 0.83 -6.75
N VAL A 646 -15.26 -0.01 -7.59
CA VAL A 646 -15.87 -1.28 -7.20
C VAL A 646 -14.84 -2.24 -6.63
N LEU A 647 -13.68 -2.40 -7.28
CA LEU A 647 -12.60 -3.27 -6.78
C LEU A 647 -12.01 -2.74 -5.47
N LEU A 648 -11.76 -1.43 -5.35
CA LEU A 648 -11.26 -0.80 -4.12
C LEU A 648 -12.31 -0.66 -3.00
N THR A 649 -13.58 -0.97 -3.25
CA THR A 649 -14.66 -0.93 -2.24
C THR A 649 -15.44 -2.26 -2.12
N SER A 650 -14.91 -3.35 -2.67
CA SER A 650 -15.42 -4.70 -2.42
C SER A 650 -15.43 -5.03 -0.92
N GLU A 651 -16.31 -5.93 -0.49
CA GLU A 651 -16.25 -6.47 0.87
C GLU A 651 -15.03 -7.37 1.07
N GLU A 652 -14.69 -8.16 0.04
CA GLU A 652 -13.57 -9.10 -0.02
C GLU A 652 -12.23 -8.39 -0.23
N GLU A 653 -11.18 -8.88 0.42
CA GLU A 653 -9.80 -8.39 0.26
C GLU A 653 -9.17 -9.03 -1.00
N LEU A 654 -8.74 -8.20 -1.95
CA LEU A 654 -8.25 -8.61 -3.26
C LEU A 654 -6.84 -9.22 -3.19
N SER A 655 -6.74 -10.44 -2.66
CA SER A 655 -5.47 -11.15 -2.51
C SER A 655 -4.76 -11.38 -3.85
N VAL A 656 -5.49 -11.79 -4.88
CA VAL A 656 -4.99 -11.99 -6.25
C VAL A 656 -5.72 -11.04 -7.21
N PHE A 657 -4.96 -10.21 -7.91
CA PHE A 657 -5.43 -9.42 -9.04
C PHE A 657 -4.87 -10.00 -10.34
N ASP A 658 -5.75 -10.33 -11.28
CA ASP A 658 -5.41 -10.76 -12.62
C ASP A 658 -5.90 -9.72 -13.63
N LEU A 659 -4.98 -9.05 -14.33
CA LEU A 659 -5.32 -8.01 -15.31
C LEU A 659 -6.12 -8.59 -16.48
N SER A 660 -5.83 -9.84 -16.86
CA SER A 660 -6.41 -10.51 -18.01
C SER A 660 -7.89 -10.87 -17.84
N ASN A 661 -8.42 -10.88 -16.60
CA ASN A 661 -9.86 -10.95 -16.31
C ASN A 661 -10.62 -9.68 -16.74
N TYR A 662 -9.93 -8.55 -16.90
CA TYR A 662 -10.54 -7.26 -17.25
C TYR A 662 -10.17 -6.82 -18.67
N THR A 663 -8.86 -6.79 -18.99
CA THR A 663 -8.36 -6.44 -20.33
C THR A 663 -6.89 -6.82 -20.49
N ARG A 664 -6.46 -7.16 -21.71
CA ARG A 664 -5.04 -7.40 -22.05
C ARG A 664 -4.46 -6.17 -22.77
N SER A 665 -4.30 -5.06 -22.03
CA SER A 665 -3.81 -3.79 -22.58
C SER A 665 -3.09 -2.89 -21.57
N GLU A 666 -2.17 -2.06 -22.08
CA GLU A 666 -1.44 -1.04 -21.30
C GLU A 666 -2.37 0.05 -20.73
N GLU A 667 -3.43 0.46 -21.46
CA GLU A 667 -4.45 1.37 -20.88
C GLU A 667 -5.10 0.71 -19.66
N GLY A 668 -5.44 -0.58 -19.73
CA GLY A 668 -5.97 -1.33 -18.59
C GLY A 668 -5.05 -1.34 -17.38
N LEU A 669 -3.77 -1.66 -17.60
CA LEU A 669 -2.74 -1.61 -16.56
C LEU A 669 -2.71 -0.22 -15.90
N LEU A 670 -2.54 0.85 -16.69
CA LEU A 670 -2.45 2.22 -16.18
C LEU A 670 -3.70 2.66 -15.41
N ARG A 671 -4.90 2.24 -15.85
CA ARG A 671 -6.17 2.51 -15.14
C ARG A 671 -6.30 1.71 -13.84
N LEU A 672 -5.79 0.48 -13.80
CA LEU A 672 -5.91 -0.44 -12.66
C LEU A 672 -4.69 -0.47 -11.72
N LEU A 673 -3.64 0.33 -11.97
CA LEU A 673 -2.51 0.51 -11.04
C LEU A 673 -2.91 0.79 -9.56
N PRO A 674 -3.97 1.58 -9.26
CA PRO A 674 -4.44 1.75 -7.88
C PRO A 674 -4.95 0.47 -7.22
N VAL A 675 -5.49 -0.46 -8.03
CA VAL A 675 -5.97 -1.78 -7.59
C VAL A 675 -4.80 -2.71 -7.37
N ILE A 676 -3.86 -2.76 -8.32
CA ILE A 676 -2.61 -3.54 -8.24
C ILE A 676 -1.83 -3.21 -6.96
N LYS A 677 -1.74 -1.91 -6.58
CA LYS A 677 -1.09 -1.47 -5.33
C LYS A 677 -1.62 -2.12 -4.06
N THR A 678 -2.88 -2.57 -4.06
CA THR A 678 -3.56 -3.21 -2.92
C THR A 678 -3.56 -4.74 -2.96
N ALA A 679 -3.17 -5.36 -4.07
CA ALA A 679 -3.12 -6.81 -4.20
C ALA A 679 -1.84 -7.41 -3.60
N ARG A 680 -1.90 -8.68 -3.17
CA ARG A 680 -0.71 -9.45 -2.78
C ARG A 680 -0.04 -10.07 -4.00
N VAL A 681 -0.85 -10.61 -4.91
CA VAL A 681 -0.42 -11.23 -6.17
C VAL A 681 -0.93 -10.39 -7.33
N ALA A 682 -0.04 -9.96 -8.21
CA ALA A 682 -0.36 -9.23 -9.43
C ALA A 682 -0.01 -10.08 -10.65
N ASN A 683 -1.02 -10.72 -11.25
CA ASN A 683 -0.87 -11.43 -12.52
C ASN A 683 -1.11 -10.47 -13.70
N LEU A 684 -0.03 -10.13 -14.41
CA LEU A 684 -0.01 -9.30 -15.61
C LEU A 684 0.44 -10.13 -16.84
N HIS A 685 0.39 -11.46 -16.75
CA HIS A 685 0.84 -12.40 -17.78
C HIS A 685 0.08 -12.23 -19.10
N ALA A 686 0.80 -12.28 -20.23
CA ALA A 686 0.26 -12.19 -21.60
C ALA A 686 -0.74 -11.02 -21.82
N CYS A 687 -0.49 -9.87 -21.19
CA CYS A 687 -1.38 -8.71 -21.19
C CYS A 687 -0.98 -7.62 -22.23
N ASN A 688 -0.19 -7.99 -23.24
CA ASN A 688 0.31 -7.10 -24.32
C ASN A 688 1.09 -5.88 -23.80
N LEU A 689 1.84 -6.04 -22.71
CA LEU A 689 2.62 -4.98 -22.09
C LEU A 689 3.98 -4.81 -22.79
N THR A 690 4.48 -3.57 -22.84
CA THR A 690 5.78 -3.21 -23.40
C THR A 690 6.62 -2.36 -22.44
N LEU A 691 7.82 -1.94 -22.86
CA LEU A 691 8.66 -0.98 -22.12
C LEU A 691 7.92 0.31 -21.73
N SER A 692 6.86 0.72 -22.47
CA SER A 692 6.11 1.96 -22.21
C SER A 692 5.51 2.02 -20.79
N CYS A 693 5.06 0.87 -20.28
CA CYS A 693 4.39 0.79 -18.98
C CYS A 693 5.35 0.55 -17.81
N CYS A 694 6.62 0.19 -18.10
CA CYS A 694 7.59 -0.23 -17.09
C CYS A 694 7.90 0.86 -16.06
N GLU A 695 8.05 2.12 -16.47
CA GLU A 695 8.25 3.26 -15.55
C GLU A 695 7.03 3.48 -14.62
N ASN A 696 5.82 3.31 -15.16
CA ASN A 696 4.57 3.46 -14.39
C ASN A 696 4.32 2.28 -13.45
N LEU A 697 4.75 1.07 -13.84
CA LEU A 697 4.72 -0.12 -13.00
C LEU A 697 5.80 -0.08 -11.90
N ALA A 698 6.98 0.49 -12.15
CA ALA A 698 8.00 0.73 -11.12
C ALA A 698 7.46 1.65 -9.99
N LYS A 699 6.82 2.76 -10.37
CA LYS A 699 6.04 3.65 -9.47
C LYS A 699 4.75 3.01 -8.95
N GLY A 700 4.37 1.86 -9.53
CA GLY A 700 3.25 1.01 -9.14
C GLY A 700 3.60 0.12 -7.96
N ILE A 701 4.70 -0.64 -8.07
CA ILE A 701 5.11 -1.68 -7.11
C ILE A 701 5.84 -1.14 -5.88
N ASN A 702 6.36 0.09 -5.93
CA ASN A 702 6.90 0.78 -4.75
C ASN A 702 6.20 2.15 -4.51
N PRO A 703 5.65 2.41 -3.30
CA PRO A 703 5.27 1.44 -2.28
C PRO A 703 3.98 0.70 -2.66
N SER A 704 3.94 -0.62 -2.43
CA SER A 704 2.75 -1.46 -2.65
C SER A 704 2.68 -2.62 -1.64
N GLN A 705 1.61 -3.43 -1.73
CA GLN A 705 1.46 -4.69 -1.00
C GLN A 705 1.82 -5.94 -1.82
N VAL A 706 2.31 -5.77 -3.06
CA VAL A 706 2.57 -6.90 -3.96
C VAL A 706 3.81 -7.66 -3.50
N THR A 707 3.65 -8.95 -3.20
CA THR A 707 4.74 -9.90 -2.91
C THR A 707 5.03 -10.81 -4.10
N GLU A 708 4.07 -11.00 -5.01
CA GLU A 708 4.20 -11.86 -6.18
C GLU A 708 3.79 -11.10 -7.46
N LEU A 709 4.69 -11.00 -8.44
CA LEU A 709 4.44 -10.31 -9.71
C LEU A 709 4.76 -11.22 -10.90
N ASP A 710 3.74 -11.54 -11.71
CA ASP A 710 3.91 -12.23 -13.00
C ASP A 710 3.78 -11.21 -14.14
N LEU A 711 4.84 -11.10 -14.93
CA LEU A 711 4.97 -10.23 -16.10
C LEU A 711 5.22 -11.03 -17.38
N GLY A 712 5.11 -12.36 -17.34
CA GLY A 712 5.51 -13.24 -18.43
C GLY A 712 4.70 -13.08 -19.72
N ASN A 713 5.27 -13.52 -20.84
CA ASN A 713 4.69 -13.42 -22.19
C ASN A 713 4.30 -12.00 -22.61
N ASN A 714 5.08 -11.00 -22.17
CA ASN A 714 4.98 -9.59 -22.59
C ASN A 714 6.24 -9.17 -23.39
N ASN A 715 6.27 -7.97 -23.96
CA ASN A 715 7.40 -7.47 -24.76
C ASN A 715 8.13 -6.32 -24.04
N LEU A 716 8.67 -6.59 -22.86
CA LEU A 716 9.26 -5.57 -21.99
C LEU A 716 10.62 -5.08 -22.47
N THR A 717 11.42 -5.98 -23.05
CA THR A 717 12.82 -5.78 -23.47
C THR A 717 13.77 -5.34 -22.34
N ASP A 718 15.07 -5.35 -22.61
CA ASP A 718 16.10 -5.02 -21.62
C ASP A 718 15.95 -3.61 -21.04
N ASP A 719 15.49 -2.65 -21.85
CA ASP A 719 15.25 -1.27 -21.40
C ASP A 719 14.02 -1.16 -20.50
N GLY A 720 13.00 -2.00 -20.68
CA GLY A 720 11.88 -2.13 -19.74
C GLY A 720 12.35 -2.65 -18.37
N ILE A 721 13.28 -3.61 -18.35
CA ILE A 721 13.86 -4.11 -17.09
C ILE A 721 14.73 -3.05 -16.41
N LYS A 722 15.52 -2.27 -17.15
CA LYS A 722 16.27 -1.12 -16.60
C LYS A 722 15.31 -0.12 -15.93
N LEU A 723 14.18 0.21 -16.57
CA LEU A 723 13.15 1.07 -15.99
C LEU A 723 12.44 0.46 -14.76
N LEU A 724 12.23 -0.86 -14.72
CA LEU A 724 11.66 -1.55 -13.55
C LEU A 724 12.64 -1.65 -12.37
N SER A 725 13.94 -1.73 -12.63
CA SER A 725 14.96 -2.08 -11.63
C SER A 725 14.96 -1.19 -10.38
N GLU A 726 14.77 0.13 -10.52
CA GLU A 726 14.69 1.05 -9.38
C GLU A 726 13.47 0.82 -8.48
N GLY A 727 12.32 0.47 -9.09
CA GLY A 727 11.13 0.05 -8.35
C GLY A 727 11.31 -1.31 -7.68
N LEU A 728 11.97 -2.26 -8.35
CA LEU A 728 12.25 -3.60 -7.84
C LEU A 728 13.19 -3.59 -6.63
N LYS A 729 14.31 -2.84 -6.71
CA LYS A 729 15.34 -2.68 -5.64
C LYS A 729 14.75 -2.32 -4.27
N SER A 730 13.63 -1.61 -4.28
CA SER A 730 12.96 -1.01 -3.12
C SER A 730 11.55 -1.59 -2.86
N SER A 731 11.17 -2.64 -3.59
CA SER A 731 9.87 -3.33 -3.45
C SER A 731 9.86 -4.36 -2.32
N LYS A 732 8.66 -4.85 -1.98
CA LYS A 732 8.43 -6.01 -1.09
C LYS A 732 8.26 -7.33 -1.86
N LEU A 733 8.66 -7.39 -3.13
CA LEU A 733 8.48 -8.60 -3.94
C LEU A 733 9.35 -9.75 -3.42
N GLU A 734 8.71 -10.89 -3.20
CA GLU A 734 9.31 -12.18 -2.87
C GLU A 734 9.38 -13.09 -4.12
N THR A 735 8.45 -12.94 -5.07
CA THR A 735 8.43 -13.66 -6.35
C THR A 735 8.29 -12.69 -7.53
N LEU A 736 9.13 -12.88 -8.55
CA LEU A 736 9.08 -12.14 -9.82
C LEU A 736 9.21 -13.11 -11.00
N ARG A 737 8.22 -13.11 -11.91
CA ARG A 737 8.24 -13.93 -13.13
C ARG A 737 8.30 -13.05 -14.38
N LEU A 738 9.38 -13.20 -15.13
CA LEU A 738 9.72 -12.47 -16.37
C LEU A 738 9.83 -13.43 -17.57
N ARG A 739 9.19 -14.60 -17.48
CA ARG A 739 9.25 -15.64 -18.52
C ARG A 739 8.85 -15.10 -19.89
N SER A 740 9.74 -15.19 -20.88
CA SER A 740 9.54 -14.63 -22.22
C SER A 740 9.10 -13.15 -22.17
N CYS A 741 9.95 -12.28 -21.63
CA CYS A 741 9.81 -10.83 -21.70
C CYS A 741 10.61 -10.17 -22.85
N ASN A 742 11.19 -10.99 -23.75
CA ASN A 742 12.17 -10.62 -24.78
C ASN A 742 13.43 -9.96 -24.19
N LEU A 743 14.00 -10.60 -23.16
CA LEU A 743 15.24 -10.16 -22.51
C LEU A 743 16.46 -10.85 -23.12
N THR A 744 17.61 -10.18 -23.00
CA THR A 744 18.94 -10.62 -23.41
C THR A 744 19.93 -10.46 -22.24
N GLU A 745 21.20 -10.81 -22.47
CA GLU A 745 22.31 -10.49 -21.57
C GLU A 745 22.35 -9.01 -21.13
N HIS A 746 21.82 -8.08 -21.92
CA HIS A 746 21.80 -6.64 -21.59
C HIS A 746 20.80 -6.23 -20.49
N SER A 747 19.96 -7.16 -20.00
CA SER A 747 19.17 -6.97 -18.78
C SER A 747 19.86 -7.47 -17.50
N SER A 748 20.96 -8.22 -17.64
CA SER A 748 21.62 -8.90 -16.52
C SER A 748 22.15 -7.93 -15.45
N ASP A 749 22.81 -6.84 -15.86
CA ASP A 749 23.30 -5.79 -14.94
C ASP A 749 22.18 -5.24 -14.04
N ALA A 750 21.01 -4.98 -14.64
CA ALA A 750 19.86 -4.41 -13.94
C ALA A 750 19.28 -5.40 -12.93
N LEU A 751 19.19 -6.69 -13.28
CA LEU A 751 18.68 -7.75 -12.40
C LEU A 751 19.70 -8.13 -11.31
N ALA A 752 20.99 -8.21 -11.63
CA ALA A 752 22.08 -8.39 -10.66
C ALA A 752 22.10 -7.24 -9.63
N SER A 753 21.90 -5.99 -10.08
CA SER A 753 21.77 -4.80 -9.24
C SER A 753 20.50 -4.82 -8.36
N VAL A 754 19.42 -5.47 -8.79
CA VAL A 754 18.21 -5.69 -7.97
C VAL A 754 18.49 -6.71 -6.87
N ILE A 755 18.95 -7.91 -7.19
CA ILE A 755 19.15 -8.99 -6.20
C ILE A 755 20.28 -8.70 -5.21
N SER A 756 21.26 -7.88 -5.61
CA SER A 756 22.35 -7.41 -4.73
C SER A 756 21.91 -6.33 -3.72
N SER A 757 20.69 -5.78 -3.84
CA SER A 757 20.23 -4.67 -3.00
C SER A 757 19.75 -5.15 -1.63
N ALA A 758 20.30 -4.58 -0.55
CA ALA A 758 19.93 -4.91 0.84
C ALA A 758 18.43 -4.74 1.15
N SER A 759 17.73 -3.85 0.43
CA SER A 759 16.28 -3.62 0.56
C SER A 759 15.41 -4.58 -0.27
N CYS A 760 15.97 -5.31 -1.23
CA CYS A 760 15.23 -6.32 -2.00
C CYS A 760 14.81 -7.48 -1.10
N GLN A 761 13.64 -8.10 -1.34
CA GLN A 761 13.16 -9.27 -0.59
C GLN A 761 12.97 -10.52 -1.46
N LEU A 762 13.49 -10.50 -2.70
CA LEU A 762 13.22 -11.50 -3.72
C LEU A 762 13.82 -12.87 -3.35
N LYS A 763 12.98 -13.89 -3.41
CA LYS A 763 13.29 -15.31 -3.15
C LYS A 763 13.17 -16.15 -4.42
N GLU A 764 12.17 -15.90 -5.25
CA GLU A 764 11.92 -16.61 -6.51
C GLU A 764 12.06 -15.64 -7.70
N LEU A 765 12.92 -16.01 -8.66
CA LEU A 765 13.09 -15.31 -9.92
C LEU A 765 12.97 -16.29 -11.09
N ASP A 766 11.95 -16.09 -11.92
CA ASP A 766 11.77 -16.83 -13.18
C ASP A 766 12.14 -15.95 -14.37
N LEU A 767 13.23 -16.31 -15.05
CA LEU A 767 13.73 -15.66 -16.27
C LEU A 767 13.49 -16.51 -17.52
N SER A 768 12.71 -17.59 -17.42
CA SER A 768 12.64 -18.63 -18.45
C SER A 768 12.33 -18.10 -19.85
N ASP A 769 12.86 -18.76 -20.87
CA ASP A 769 12.56 -18.49 -22.27
C ASP A 769 12.90 -17.07 -22.75
N ASN A 770 13.91 -16.45 -22.13
CA ASN A 770 14.61 -15.26 -22.60
C ASN A 770 16.03 -15.63 -23.05
N ASP A 771 16.60 -14.98 -24.06
CA ASP A 771 17.91 -15.36 -24.63
C ASP A 771 19.05 -14.75 -23.79
N PHE A 772 19.17 -15.20 -22.54
CA PHE A 772 20.06 -14.64 -21.52
C PHE A 772 21.54 -14.98 -21.72
N GLN A 773 21.82 -16.18 -22.28
CA GLN A 773 23.16 -16.65 -22.65
C GLN A 773 24.16 -16.69 -21.46
N ASP A 774 25.37 -17.17 -21.72
CA ASP A 774 26.38 -17.41 -20.67
C ASP A 774 26.89 -16.10 -20.04
N GLU A 775 27.08 -15.03 -20.82
CA GLU A 775 27.45 -13.70 -20.29
C GLU A 775 26.35 -13.06 -19.42
N GLY A 776 25.07 -13.29 -19.72
CA GLY A 776 23.98 -12.82 -18.85
C GLY A 776 23.93 -13.60 -17.53
N VAL A 777 24.17 -14.92 -17.59
CA VAL A 777 24.26 -15.78 -16.41
C VAL A 777 25.47 -15.44 -15.55
N LYS A 778 26.62 -15.12 -16.15
CA LYS A 778 27.84 -14.61 -15.51
C LYS A 778 27.57 -13.36 -14.66
N THR A 779 26.93 -12.35 -15.25
CA THR A 779 26.58 -11.11 -14.53
C THR A 779 25.55 -11.34 -13.42
N LEU A 780 24.57 -12.24 -13.62
CA LEU A 780 23.67 -12.66 -12.54
C LEU A 780 24.41 -13.38 -11.42
N SER A 781 25.42 -14.20 -11.74
CA SER A 781 26.23 -14.95 -10.77
C SER A 781 26.96 -14.00 -9.81
N CYS A 782 27.55 -12.92 -10.32
CA CYS A 782 28.09 -11.83 -9.50
C CYS A 782 27.06 -11.20 -8.52
N GLY A 783 25.77 -11.21 -8.88
CA GLY A 783 24.67 -10.77 -8.02
C GLY A 783 24.21 -11.82 -7.00
N LEU A 784 24.33 -13.11 -7.33
CA LEU A 784 24.08 -14.23 -6.41
C LEU A 784 25.16 -14.34 -5.33
N GLU A 785 26.40 -13.97 -5.65
CA GLU A 785 27.54 -13.90 -4.72
C GLU A 785 27.41 -12.78 -3.66
N SER A 786 26.45 -11.86 -3.81
CA SER A 786 26.24 -10.76 -2.87
C SER A 786 25.70 -11.25 -1.52
N PRO A 787 26.29 -10.84 -0.37
CA PRO A 787 25.79 -11.22 0.96
C PRO A 787 24.40 -10.65 1.29
N HIS A 788 23.92 -9.71 0.48
CA HIS A 788 22.57 -9.15 0.54
C HIS A 788 21.53 -9.93 -0.28
N CYS A 789 21.96 -10.84 -1.17
CA CYS A 789 21.07 -11.66 -1.94
C CYS A 789 20.26 -12.61 -1.04
N LYS A 790 18.97 -12.73 -1.36
CA LYS A 790 17.96 -13.55 -0.64
C LYS A 790 17.30 -14.58 -1.55
N LEU A 791 17.80 -14.75 -2.77
CA LEU A 791 17.22 -15.64 -3.75
C LEU A 791 17.40 -17.11 -3.31
N GLU A 792 16.28 -17.81 -3.18
CA GLU A 792 16.22 -19.24 -2.83
C GLU A 792 15.86 -20.11 -4.06
N LYS A 793 15.21 -19.53 -5.09
CA LYS A 793 14.83 -20.19 -6.34
C LYS A 793 15.15 -19.36 -7.58
N LEU A 794 15.85 -19.95 -8.55
CA LEU A 794 16.18 -19.36 -9.84
C LEU A 794 15.76 -20.30 -10.97
N ILE A 795 14.94 -19.80 -11.89
CA ILE A 795 14.49 -20.54 -13.08
C ILE A 795 15.07 -19.84 -14.31
N VAL A 796 15.98 -20.51 -15.00
CA VAL A 796 16.66 -20.07 -16.23
C VAL A 796 16.44 -21.08 -17.37
N SER A 797 15.27 -21.70 -17.38
CA SER A 797 14.84 -22.69 -18.37
C SER A 797 14.71 -22.06 -19.77
N LEU A 798 15.08 -22.75 -20.85
CA LEU A 798 15.10 -22.19 -22.24
C LEU A 798 15.97 -20.93 -22.44
N CYS A 799 16.92 -20.62 -21.54
CA CYS A 799 17.73 -19.38 -21.60
C CYS A 799 18.98 -19.41 -22.49
N ARG A 800 19.21 -20.50 -23.23
CA ARG A 800 20.40 -20.75 -24.06
C ARG A 800 21.71 -20.78 -23.24
N VAL A 801 21.63 -21.23 -21.99
CA VAL A 801 22.80 -21.46 -21.12
C VAL A 801 23.58 -22.68 -21.62
N THR A 802 24.91 -22.59 -21.64
CA THR A 802 25.81 -23.67 -22.04
C THR A 802 26.64 -24.19 -20.85
N GLU A 803 27.63 -25.04 -21.12
CA GLU A 803 28.62 -25.48 -20.14
C GLU A 803 29.34 -24.29 -19.48
N GLU A 804 29.64 -23.21 -20.23
CA GLU A 804 30.34 -22.03 -19.70
C GLU A 804 29.50 -21.29 -18.64
N GLY A 805 28.22 -21.01 -18.91
CA GLY A 805 27.30 -20.42 -17.94
C GLY A 805 27.08 -21.26 -16.69
N CYS A 806 27.16 -22.59 -16.83
CA CYS A 806 27.13 -23.49 -15.68
C CYS A 806 28.37 -23.37 -14.78
N THR A 807 29.54 -23.00 -15.32
CA THR A 807 30.72 -22.73 -14.48
C THR A 807 30.57 -21.45 -13.65
N PHE A 808 29.91 -20.41 -14.18
CA PHE A 808 29.63 -19.19 -13.42
C PHE A 808 28.57 -19.40 -12.33
N LEU A 809 27.52 -20.18 -12.63
CA LEU A 809 26.56 -20.60 -11.59
C LEU A 809 27.26 -21.43 -10.50
N ALA A 810 28.17 -22.33 -10.88
CA ALA A 810 28.94 -23.13 -9.94
C ALA A 810 29.89 -22.31 -9.04
N SER A 811 30.45 -21.17 -9.48
CA SER A 811 31.23 -20.29 -8.59
C SER A 811 30.33 -19.63 -7.54
N ALA A 812 29.18 -19.10 -7.98
CA ALA A 812 28.29 -18.33 -7.13
C ALA A 812 27.52 -19.18 -6.10
N LEU A 813 27.22 -20.43 -6.41
CA LEU A 813 26.42 -21.31 -5.54
C LEU A 813 26.97 -21.41 -4.10
N ASN A 814 28.30 -21.44 -3.94
CA ASN A 814 28.98 -21.57 -2.65
C ASN A 814 28.82 -20.38 -1.69
N SER A 815 28.52 -19.19 -2.19
CA SER A 815 28.25 -17.98 -1.38
C SER A 815 26.77 -17.57 -1.40
N SER A 816 25.98 -18.17 -2.29
CA SER A 816 24.55 -17.91 -2.44
C SER A 816 23.68 -18.54 -1.33
N ARG A 817 22.37 -18.25 -1.40
CA ARG A 817 21.32 -18.91 -0.60
C ARG A 817 20.43 -19.82 -1.45
N LEU A 818 20.85 -20.13 -2.68
CA LEU A 818 20.01 -20.75 -3.69
C LEU A 818 19.77 -22.23 -3.38
N ARG A 819 18.51 -22.62 -3.25
CA ARG A 819 18.06 -23.98 -2.95
C ARG A 819 17.52 -24.72 -4.16
N GLU A 820 16.95 -23.98 -5.11
CA GLU A 820 16.29 -24.55 -6.30
C GLU A 820 16.83 -23.85 -7.56
N LEU A 821 17.42 -24.64 -8.46
CA LEU A 821 17.95 -24.18 -9.75
C LEU A 821 17.34 -24.99 -10.89
N ASP A 822 16.57 -24.33 -11.76
CA ASP A 822 16.05 -24.96 -12.98
C ASP A 822 16.80 -24.45 -14.22
N LEU A 823 17.55 -25.37 -14.82
CA LEU A 823 18.34 -25.25 -16.04
C LEU A 823 17.75 -26.09 -17.19
N SER A 824 16.53 -26.60 -17.05
CA SER A 824 15.87 -27.41 -18.09
C SER A 824 15.82 -26.69 -19.45
N TYR A 825 15.79 -27.46 -20.53
CA TYR A 825 15.74 -26.97 -21.91
C TYR A 825 16.90 -26.01 -22.28
N ASN A 826 18.08 -26.18 -21.68
CA ASN A 826 19.34 -25.52 -22.05
C ASN A 826 20.35 -26.53 -22.64
N HIS A 827 21.65 -26.22 -22.66
CA HIS A 827 22.71 -27.14 -23.06
C HIS A 827 23.90 -27.10 -22.08
N PRO A 828 23.70 -27.47 -20.79
CA PRO A 828 24.71 -27.35 -19.72
C PRO A 828 26.00 -28.18 -19.88
N GLY A 829 26.17 -28.89 -20.98
CA GLY A 829 27.33 -29.78 -21.23
C GLY A 829 27.39 -30.98 -20.29
N GLU A 830 28.40 -31.83 -20.46
CA GLU A 830 28.64 -32.91 -19.48
C GLU A 830 29.37 -32.36 -18.25
N SER A 831 30.40 -31.53 -18.45
CA SER A 831 31.20 -30.98 -17.36
C SER A 831 30.38 -30.04 -16.46
N GLY A 832 29.51 -29.21 -17.04
CA GLY A 832 28.65 -28.30 -16.29
C GLY A 832 27.61 -29.04 -15.44
N LEU A 833 27.02 -30.12 -15.98
CA LEU A 833 26.17 -31.03 -15.19
C LEU A 833 26.95 -31.71 -14.07
N GLN A 834 28.16 -32.20 -14.33
CA GLN A 834 29.00 -32.83 -13.29
C GLN A 834 29.36 -31.83 -12.17
N LEU A 835 29.71 -30.58 -12.51
CA LEU A 835 30.04 -29.53 -11.54
C LEU A 835 28.84 -29.17 -10.65
N LEU A 836 27.67 -28.90 -11.24
CA LEU A 836 26.47 -28.54 -10.49
C LEU A 836 25.95 -29.71 -9.64
N SER A 837 26.03 -30.95 -10.16
CA SER A 837 25.68 -32.16 -9.41
C SER A 837 26.64 -32.40 -8.24
N ALA A 838 27.93 -32.10 -8.38
CA ALA A 838 28.90 -32.21 -7.29
C ALA A 838 28.57 -31.21 -6.16
N LEU A 839 28.23 -29.96 -6.52
CA LEU A 839 27.81 -28.94 -5.55
C LEU A 839 26.51 -29.28 -4.83
N GLN A 840 25.51 -29.85 -5.52
CA GLN A 840 24.26 -30.34 -4.89
C GLN A 840 24.52 -31.45 -3.84
N ASN A 841 25.67 -32.14 -3.91
CA ASN A 841 26.07 -33.15 -2.94
C ASN A 841 27.04 -32.63 -1.86
N ASP A 842 27.46 -31.36 -1.90
CA ASP A 842 28.32 -30.74 -0.88
C ASP A 842 27.48 -30.23 0.32
N PRO A 843 27.72 -30.72 1.55
CA PRO A 843 27.01 -30.23 2.74
C PRO A 843 27.24 -28.75 3.10
N GLN A 844 28.15 -28.04 2.43
CA GLN A 844 28.32 -26.59 2.54
C GLN A 844 27.51 -25.80 1.51
N CYS A 845 27.03 -26.43 0.43
CA CYS A 845 26.18 -25.77 -0.55
C CYS A 845 24.74 -25.65 -0.03
N SER A 846 24.01 -24.60 -0.47
CA SER A 846 22.59 -24.42 -0.13
C SER A 846 21.63 -25.11 -1.10
N LEU A 847 22.14 -25.63 -2.23
CA LEU A 847 21.37 -26.23 -3.33
C LEU A 847 20.77 -27.58 -2.94
N GLN A 848 19.46 -27.74 -3.16
CA GLN A 848 18.67 -28.92 -2.81
C GLN A 848 18.02 -29.56 -4.05
N GLU A 849 17.49 -28.73 -4.96
CA GLU A 849 16.86 -29.18 -6.20
C GLU A 849 17.58 -28.60 -7.43
N LEU A 850 17.91 -29.48 -8.38
CA LEU A 850 18.56 -29.15 -9.65
C LEU A 850 17.76 -29.82 -10.79
N SER A 851 17.10 -29.01 -11.62
CA SER A 851 16.22 -29.47 -12.71
C SER A 851 16.87 -29.22 -14.07
N VAL A 852 16.94 -30.27 -14.91
CA VAL A 852 17.73 -30.31 -16.15
C VAL A 852 17.04 -31.11 -17.27
N GLU A 853 15.71 -31.01 -17.38
CA GLU A 853 14.92 -31.76 -18.37
C GLU A 853 15.20 -31.30 -19.82
N GLN A 854 15.20 -32.22 -20.79
CA GLN A 854 15.21 -31.92 -22.25
C GLN A 854 16.34 -30.98 -22.73
N CYS A 855 17.52 -31.15 -22.13
CA CYS A 855 18.74 -30.42 -22.46
C CYS A 855 19.45 -30.98 -23.72
N ASP A 856 19.06 -30.48 -24.89
CA ASP A 856 19.54 -30.89 -26.22
C ASP A 856 20.48 -29.82 -26.83
N GLU A 857 21.42 -30.20 -27.71
CA GLU A 857 22.24 -29.24 -28.51
C GLU A 857 21.38 -28.19 -29.26
N SER A 858 20.17 -28.59 -29.67
CA SER A 858 19.22 -27.71 -30.35
C SER A 858 18.78 -26.51 -29.50
N ARG A 859 18.89 -26.59 -28.17
CA ARG A 859 18.51 -25.54 -27.22
C ARG A 859 19.49 -24.37 -27.18
N ALA A 860 20.76 -24.57 -27.54
CA ALA A 860 21.77 -23.50 -27.61
C ALA A 860 21.54 -22.53 -28.80
N GLN A 861 20.79 -22.97 -29.82
CA GLN A 861 20.51 -22.21 -31.04
C GLN A 861 19.66 -20.95 -30.76
N PRO A 862 19.87 -19.84 -31.48
CA PRO A 862 19.04 -18.63 -31.31
C PRO A 862 17.57 -18.88 -31.68
N ALA A 863 16.64 -18.13 -31.07
CA ALA A 863 15.23 -18.21 -31.40
C ALA A 863 14.96 -17.93 -32.90
N PRO A 864 14.01 -18.63 -33.56
CA PRO A 864 13.12 -19.67 -33.04
C PRO A 864 13.72 -21.09 -32.97
N LYS A 865 15.00 -21.30 -33.31
CA LYS A 865 15.57 -22.66 -33.44
C LYS A 865 15.68 -23.41 -32.11
N LYS A 866 15.78 -22.72 -30.95
CA LYS A 866 15.70 -23.37 -29.63
C LYS A 866 14.41 -24.15 -29.36
N TYR A 867 13.32 -23.84 -30.08
CA TYR A 867 12.04 -24.54 -29.96
C TYR A 867 11.90 -25.73 -30.92
N THR A 868 12.99 -26.29 -31.48
CA THR A 868 12.91 -27.36 -32.48
C THR A 868 12.16 -28.59 -31.95
N ASN A 869 11.09 -28.98 -32.64
CA ASN A 869 10.29 -30.17 -32.39
C ASN A 869 10.53 -31.24 -33.47
N LYS A 870 10.70 -32.48 -33.05
CA LYS A 870 10.67 -33.66 -33.95
C LYS A 870 9.19 -33.97 -34.25
N LEU A 871 8.86 -34.18 -35.52
CA LEU A 871 7.49 -34.38 -36.03
C LEU A 871 7.40 -35.61 -36.93
N THR A 872 6.22 -36.25 -36.98
CA THR A 872 5.95 -37.43 -37.81
C THR A 872 4.61 -37.32 -38.55
N LEU A 873 4.58 -37.65 -39.85
CA LEU A 873 3.37 -37.62 -40.68
C LEU A 873 2.45 -38.80 -40.34
N ASP A 874 1.17 -38.54 -40.06
CA ASP A 874 0.20 -39.57 -39.67
C ASP A 874 -0.30 -40.39 -40.88
N PRO A 875 0.02 -41.69 -40.99
CA PRO A 875 -0.44 -42.55 -42.08
C PRO A 875 -1.96 -42.77 -42.08
N ASN A 876 -2.67 -42.38 -41.03
CA ASN A 876 -4.12 -42.45 -40.93
C ASN A 876 -4.83 -41.22 -41.50
N THR A 877 -4.13 -40.10 -41.67
CA THR A 877 -4.66 -38.90 -42.36
C THR A 877 -4.28 -38.84 -43.83
N ALA A 878 -3.10 -39.34 -44.20
CA ALA A 878 -2.53 -39.21 -45.54
C ALA A 878 -3.49 -39.63 -46.67
N HIS A 879 -3.73 -38.73 -47.64
CA HIS A 879 -4.45 -39.04 -48.86
C HIS A 879 -3.82 -40.22 -49.61
N ARG A 880 -4.64 -41.03 -50.29
CA ARG A 880 -4.15 -42.29 -50.91
C ARG A 880 -3.03 -42.09 -51.93
N ASP A 881 -2.96 -40.96 -52.64
CA ASP A 881 -1.88 -40.71 -53.62
C ASP A 881 -0.55 -40.22 -53.00
N LEU A 882 -0.44 -40.16 -51.67
CA LEU A 882 0.77 -39.76 -50.96
C LEU A 882 1.53 -40.99 -50.42
N SER A 883 2.69 -41.31 -51.00
CA SER A 883 3.61 -42.29 -50.41
C SER A 883 4.38 -41.64 -49.25
N LEU A 884 4.25 -42.20 -48.04
CA LEU A 884 5.06 -41.82 -46.88
C LEU A 884 6.36 -42.65 -46.84
N SER A 885 7.46 -42.02 -46.46
CA SER A 885 8.80 -42.63 -46.44
C SER A 885 9.71 -41.98 -45.39
N GLU A 886 10.94 -42.48 -45.24
CA GLU A 886 11.98 -41.96 -44.34
C GLU A 886 11.47 -41.82 -42.88
N GLY A 887 10.89 -42.90 -42.34
CA GLY A 887 10.34 -42.92 -40.98
C GLY A 887 9.11 -42.02 -40.80
N ASN A 888 8.27 -41.91 -41.84
CA ASN A 888 7.15 -40.96 -41.93
C ASN A 888 7.57 -39.48 -41.82
N ARG A 889 8.81 -39.13 -42.18
CA ARG A 889 9.26 -37.73 -42.27
C ARG A 889 9.07 -37.13 -43.65
N LYS A 890 8.81 -37.95 -44.67
CA LYS A 890 8.73 -37.54 -46.08
C LYS A 890 7.42 -37.98 -46.72
N ALA A 891 6.79 -37.09 -47.47
CA ALA A 891 5.67 -37.40 -48.35
C ALA A 891 6.01 -37.05 -49.80
N LEU A 892 5.71 -37.96 -50.71
CA LEU A 892 5.79 -37.79 -52.17
C LEU A 892 4.42 -38.06 -52.77
N ARG A 893 3.95 -37.19 -53.67
CA ARG A 893 2.75 -37.46 -54.47
C ARG A 893 3.13 -38.18 -55.77
N TRP A 894 2.76 -39.45 -55.86
CA TRP A 894 3.09 -40.33 -57.00
C TRP A 894 1.85 -41.13 -57.42
N THR A 895 1.78 -42.42 -57.07
CA THR A 895 0.64 -43.31 -57.36
C THR A 895 -0.16 -43.65 -56.11
N LYS A 896 -1.42 -44.06 -56.31
CA LYS A 896 -2.34 -44.51 -55.26
C LYS A 896 -1.78 -45.66 -54.42
N GLN A 897 -1.58 -45.40 -53.14
CA GLN A 897 -1.06 -46.32 -52.13
C GLN A 897 -2.16 -47.25 -51.57
N PRO A 898 -1.82 -48.47 -51.11
CA PRO A 898 -2.76 -49.45 -50.58
C PRO A 898 -3.15 -49.19 -49.10
N TYR A 899 -3.31 -47.92 -48.70
CA TYR A 899 -3.70 -47.60 -47.32
C TYR A 899 -5.12 -48.09 -46.99
N PRO A 900 -5.36 -48.57 -45.76
CA PRO A 900 -6.70 -48.92 -45.30
C PRO A 900 -7.59 -47.69 -45.16
N ASP A 901 -8.90 -47.89 -45.33
CA ASP A 901 -9.89 -46.85 -45.09
C ASP A 901 -9.94 -46.46 -43.61
N HIS A 902 -10.02 -45.16 -43.37
CA HIS A 902 -9.97 -44.56 -42.04
C HIS A 902 -10.80 -43.26 -42.02
N PRO A 903 -11.57 -42.99 -40.94
CA PRO A 903 -12.40 -41.77 -40.87
C PRO A 903 -11.57 -40.50 -41.05
N GLU A 904 -10.39 -40.42 -40.43
CA GLU A 904 -9.50 -39.25 -40.49
C GLU A 904 -8.70 -39.14 -41.81
N ARG A 905 -8.89 -40.03 -42.79
CA ARG A 905 -8.15 -39.98 -44.07
C ARG A 905 -8.69 -38.91 -45.01
N PHE A 906 -7.82 -38.09 -45.60
CA PHE A 906 -8.23 -37.22 -46.71
C PHE A 906 -8.61 -38.05 -47.96
N ASP A 907 -9.75 -37.75 -48.58
CA ASP A 907 -10.31 -38.53 -49.70
C ASP A 907 -10.19 -37.87 -51.08
N PHE A 908 -10.15 -36.54 -51.14
CA PHE A 908 -10.09 -35.75 -52.37
C PHE A 908 -8.83 -34.89 -52.46
N TRP A 909 -8.57 -34.05 -51.45
CA TRP A 909 -7.38 -33.20 -51.43
C TRP A 909 -6.14 -34.00 -50.99
N THR A 910 -5.06 -33.89 -51.76
CA THR A 910 -3.79 -34.62 -51.56
C THR A 910 -2.98 -34.08 -50.39
N GLN A 911 -3.46 -34.35 -49.17
CA GLN A 911 -2.98 -33.78 -47.91
C GLN A 911 -2.67 -34.84 -46.85
N VAL A 912 -1.88 -34.44 -45.84
CA VAL A 912 -1.52 -35.22 -44.64
C VAL A 912 -1.31 -34.26 -43.46
N LEU A 913 -1.64 -34.70 -42.24
CA LEU A 913 -1.28 -34.01 -41.00
C LEU A 913 -0.20 -34.81 -40.25
N CYS A 914 0.53 -34.14 -39.36
CA CYS A 914 1.38 -34.81 -38.38
C CYS A 914 0.56 -35.48 -37.27
N THR A 915 1.17 -36.46 -36.60
CA THR A 915 0.60 -37.15 -35.43
C THR A 915 0.59 -36.24 -34.20
N GLU A 916 1.57 -35.36 -34.08
CA GLU A 916 1.76 -34.48 -32.93
C GLU A 916 0.82 -33.26 -32.97
N GLY A 917 -0.09 -33.17 -31.99
CA GLY A 917 -0.90 -31.98 -31.75
C GLY A 917 -0.12 -30.98 -30.90
N LEU A 918 0.26 -29.84 -31.47
CA LEU A 918 1.15 -28.87 -30.83
C LEU A 918 0.40 -27.86 -29.95
N THR A 919 1.00 -27.57 -28.81
CA THR A 919 0.65 -26.53 -27.83
C THR A 919 1.93 -25.89 -27.28
N GLY A 920 1.86 -24.64 -26.83
CA GLY A 920 3.05 -23.88 -26.42
C GLY A 920 3.87 -23.35 -27.61
N ARG A 921 5.20 -23.38 -27.49
CA ARG A 921 6.13 -22.87 -28.51
C ARG A 921 6.86 -24.00 -29.23
N CYS A 922 6.76 -24.01 -30.55
CA CYS A 922 7.31 -25.08 -31.39
C CYS A 922 7.92 -24.51 -32.67
N TYR A 923 9.00 -25.13 -33.14
CA TYR A 923 9.65 -24.81 -34.41
C TYR A 923 9.95 -26.08 -35.20
N TRP A 924 9.79 -26.02 -36.52
CA TRP A 924 10.24 -27.09 -37.43
C TRP A 924 10.66 -26.50 -38.78
N GLU A 925 11.57 -27.18 -39.48
CA GLU A 925 11.91 -26.84 -40.86
C GLU A 925 11.35 -27.91 -41.82
N THR A 926 10.94 -27.49 -43.01
CA THR A 926 10.40 -28.38 -44.06
C THR A 926 10.99 -28.00 -45.40
N GLU A 927 11.63 -28.96 -46.06
CA GLU A 927 12.04 -28.86 -47.46
C GLU A 927 10.89 -29.34 -48.38
N TRP A 928 10.70 -28.70 -49.53
CA TRP A 928 9.59 -28.99 -50.45
C TRP A 928 9.99 -28.94 -51.93
N SER A 929 9.28 -29.69 -52.78
CA SER A 929 9.44 -29.65 -54.24
C SER A 929 8.10 -29.47 -54.96
N GLY A 930 8.16 -28.99 -56.21
CA GLY A 930 7.00 -28.80 -57.07
C GLY A 930 6.09 -27.68 -56.55
N ARG A 931 4.92 -28.07 -56.03
CA ARG A 931 3.97 -27.21 -55.31
C ARG A 931 3.58 -27.85 -53.99
N ALA A 932 3.80 -27.14 -52.89
CA ALA A 932 3.48 -27.59 -51.55
C ALA A 932 2.66 -26.54 -50.79
N PHE A 933 1.70 -27.00 -49.99
CA PHE A 933 1.09 -26.25 -48.90
C PHE A 933 1.77 -26.69 -47.60
N ILE A 934 2.19 -25.75 -46.77
CA ILE A 934 2.80 -25.98 -45.45
C ILE A 934 2.00 -25.17 -44.44
N GLY A 935 1.51 -25.77 -43.35
CA GLY A 935 0.62 -25.08 -42.43
C GLY A 935 0.31 -25.82 -41.13
N VAL A 936 -0.76 -25.41 -40.45
CA VAL A 936 -1.33 -26.10 -39.29
C VAL A 936 -2.86 -26.12 -39.36
N ALA A 937 -3.48 -27.14 -38.77
CA ALA A 937 -4.92 -27.29 -38.67
C ALA A 937 -5.36 -27.74 -37.27
N TYR A 938 -6.55 -27.32 -36.82
CA TYR A 938 -7.21 -27.98 -35.69
C TYR A 938 -7.61 -29.41 -36.07
N ARG A 939 -7.64 -30.32 -35.09
CA ARG A 939 -8.12 -31.70 -35.32
C ARG A 939 -9.54 -31.75 -35.90
N ARG A 940 -10.41 -30.79 -35.57
CA ARG A 940 -11.78 -30.66 -36.11
C ARG A 940 -11.89 -30.16 -37.56
N MET A 941 -10.79 -29.89 -38.26
CA MET A 941 -10.84 -29.55 -39.69
C MET A 941 -11.45 -30.70 -40.49
N CYS A 942 -12.35 -30.39 -41.43
CA CYS A 942 -12.93 -31.41 -42.31
C CYS A 942 -11.85 -32.04 -43.20
N ARG A 943 -12.10 -33.27 -43.66
CA ARG A 943 -11.16 -34.05 -44.48
C ARG A 943 -11.82 -34.72 -45.68
N LYS A 944 -13.11 -34.49 -45.89
CA LYS A 944 -13.94 -35.21 -46.85
C LYS A 944 -14.49 -34.28 -47.93
N GLY A 945 -14.49 -34.75 -49.17
CA GLY A 945 -15.03 -34.04 -50.34
C GLY A 945 -14.18 -32.85 -50.83
N GLU A 946 -14.60 -32.27 -51.94
CA GLU A 946 -13.90 -31.22 -52.70
C GLU A 946 -14.07 -29.78 -52.19
N GLY A 947 -14.78 -29.60 -51.07
CA GLY A 947 -15.09 -28.28 -50.52
C GLY A 947 -13.87 -27.50 -50.00
N GLN A 948 -14.09 -26.23 -49.63
CA GLN A 948 -13.06 -25.42 -48.97
C GLN A 948 -12.78 -25.86 -47.53
N ASP A 949 -13.79 -26.43 -46.85
CA ASP A 949 -13.68 -26.91 -45.47
C ASP A 949 -12.67 -28.06 -45.30
N SER A 950 -12.39 -28.81 -46.36
CA SER A 950 -11.39 -29.87 -46.41
C SER A 950 -10.01 -29.44 -46.93
N TRP A 951 -9.84 -28.19 -47.38
CA TRP A 951 -8.56 -27.67 -47.91
C TRP A 951 -7.79 -26.87 -46.85
N LEU A 952 -6.58 -27.33 -46.53
CA LEU A 952 -5.64 -26.68 -45.59
C LEU A 952 -5.38 -25.21 -45.96
N GLY A 953 -5.64 -24.31 -45.02
CA GLY A 953 -5.48 -22.87 -45.18
C GLY A 953 -6.65 -22.15 -45.86
N LYS A 954 -7.66 -22.84 -46.40
CA LYS A 954 -8.86 -22.15 -46.94
C LYS A 954 -9.98 -21.95 -45.92
N ASN A 955 -10.06 -22.77 -44.88
CA ASN A 955 -11.17 -22.74 -43.92
C ASN A 955 -10.84 -21.96 -42.63
N ASN A 956 -11.84 -21.85 -41.73
CA ASN A 956 -11.71 -21.21 -40.42
C ASN A 956 -10.88 -22.02 -39.39
N CYS A 957 -10.52 -23.27 -39.69
CA CYS A 957 -9.84 -24.20 -38.78
C CYS A 957 -8.38 -24.48 -39.16
N SER A 958 -7.82 -23.76 -40.14
CA SER A 958 -6.45 -23.97 -40.60
C SER A 958 -5.80 -22.70 -41.19
N TRP A 959 -4.47 -22.70 -41.20
CA TRP A 959 -3.61 -21.62 -41.69
C TRP A 959 -2.47 -22.23 -42.48
N GLY A 960 -2.03 -21.61 -43.57
CA GLY A 960 -0.91 -22.16 -44.34
C GLY A 960 -0.27 -21.22 -45.34
N LEU A 961 0.83 -21.69 -45.90
CA LEU A 961 1.65 -21.06 -46.92
C LEU A 961 1.66 -21.95 -48.16
N ASN A 962 1.07 -21.48 -49.26
CA ASN A 962 1.23 -22.08 -50.59
C ASN A 962 2.59 -21.68 -51.16
N CYS A 963 3.42 -22.66 -51.46
CA CYS A 963 4.77 -22.51 -51.98
C CYS A 963 4.84 -23.04 -53.42
N THR A 964 5.30 -22.21 -54.36
CA THR A 964 5.67 -22.62 -55.74
C THR A 964 6.97 -21.93 -56.16
N LYS A 965 7.53 -22.36 -57.30
CA LYS A 965 8.71 -21.72 -57.92
C LYS A 965 8.51 -20.24 -58.26
N ASP A 966 7.26 -19.79 -58.34
CA ASP A 966 6.85 -18.43 -58.69
C ASP A 966 6.69 -17.53 -57.44
N GLY A 967 6.69 -18.11 -56.24
CA GLY A 967 6.63 -17.38 -54.96
C GLY A 967 5.76 -18.04 -53.89
N TYR A 968 5.53 -17.27 -52.83
CA TYR A 968 4.79 -17.70 -51.64
C TYR A 968 3.45 -16.94 -51.51
N ARG A 969 2.39 -17.63 -51.05
CA ARG A 969 1.11 -17.00 -50.69
C ARG A 969 0.61 -17.53 -49.35
N ALA A 970 0.33 -16.63 -48.40
CA ALA A 970 -0.28 -16.96 -47.13
C ALA A 970 -1.81 -17.08 -47.29
N TRP A 971 -2.42 -18.16 -46.79
CA TRP A 971 -3.82 -18.52 -46.96
C TRP A 971 -4.51 -18.72 -45.60
N HIS A 972 -5.66 -18.05 -45.39
CA HIS A 972 -6.59 -18.27 -44.27
C HIS A 972 -7.99 -17.72 -44.63
N LYS A 973 -9.07 -18.48 -44.36
CA LYS A 973 -10.48 -18.08 -44.62
C LYS A 973 -10.76 -17.63 -46.07
N ASP A 974 -10.29 -18.43 -47.03
CA ASP A 974 -10.25 -18.19 -48.49
C ASP A 974 -9.54 -16.91 -48.96
N MET A 975 -9.12 -16.03 -48.05
CA MET A 975 -8.22 -14.93 -48.35
C MET A 975 -6.82 -15.48 -48.65
N ASN A 976 -6.19 -14.96 -49.70
CA ASN A 976 -4.78 -15.22 -49.98
C ASN A 976 -4.00 -13.90 -50.14
N THR A 977 -2.88 -13.81 -49.44
CA THR A 977 -1.96 -12.66 -49.50
C THR A 977 -0.67 -13.10 -50.19
N ALA A 978 -0.26 -12.39 -51.23
CA ALA A 978 1.03 -12.63 -51.88
C ALA A 978 2.17 -12.13 -50.98
N VAL A 979 3.21 -12.94 -50.81
CA VAL A 979 4.41 -12.58 -50.06
C VAL A 979 5.45 -12.04 -51.06
N PRO A 980 6.00 -10.83 -50.88
CA PRO A 980 6.87 -10.18 -51.87
C PRO A 980 8.31 -10.73 -51.92
N THR A 981 8.56 -11.94 -51.41
CA THR A 981 9.90 -12.53 -51.26
C THR A 981 10.11 -13.65 -52.28
N PRO A 982 11.15 -13.61 -53.12
CA PRO A 982 11.39 -14.63 -54.13
C PRO A 982 11.89 -15.97 -53.52
N PRO A 983 11.50 -17.12 -54.12
CA PRO A 983 11.79 -18.46 -53.60
C PRO A 983 13.19 -18.94 -53.98
N ASN A 984 14.22 -18.27 -53.45
CA ASN A 984 15.64 -18.64 -53.65
C ASN A 984 16.10 -19.82 -52.77
N SER A 985 15.17 -20.50 -52.10
CA SER A 985 15.39 -21.70 -51.29
C SER A 985 14.10 -22.49 -51.22
N ASN A 986 14.23 -23.82 -51.27
CA ASN A 986 13.14 -24.80 -51.15
C ASN A 986 12.83 -25.17 -49.68
N LYS A 987 13.40 -24.45 -48.70
CA LYS A 987 13.28 -24.78 -47.28
C LYS A 987 12.54 -23.69 -46.49
N VAL A 988 11.47 -24.08 -45.80
CA VAL A 988 10.60 -23.21 -45.00
C VAL A 988 10.67 -23.62 -43.53
N GLY A 989 11.05 -22.70 -42.66
CA GLY A 989 10.88 -22.84 -41.21
C GLY A 989 9.50 -22.35 -40.78
N VAL A 990 8.87 -23.04 -39.84
CA VAL A 990 7.58 -22.65 -39.25
C VAL A 990 7.76 -22.54 -37.75
N TYR A 991 7.35 -21.40 -37.19
CA TYR A 991 7.32 -21.14 -35.74
C TYR A 991 5.87 -20.94 -35.29
N LEU A 992 5.47 -21.69 -34.27
CA LEU A 992 4.22 -21.55 -33.55
C LEU A 992 4.51 -20.99 -32.16
N ASP A 993 3.84 -19.91 -31.78
CA ASP A 993 3.63 -19.53 -30.39
C ASP A 993 2.13 -19.61 -30.13
N TRP A 994 1.67 -20.78 -29.67
CA TRP A 994 0.26 -21.07 -29.42
C TRP A 994 -0.32 -20.13 -28.35
N SER A 995 0.46 -19.88 -27.29
CA SER A 995 0.17 -18.99 -26.17
C SER A 995 0.09 -17.51 -26.57
N GLY A 996 1.08 -17.03 -27.32
CA GLY A 996 1.14 -15.66 -27.86
C GLY A 996 0.27 -15.45 -29.10
N GLY A 997 -0.43 -16.48 -29.57
CA GLY A 997 -1.35 -16.43 -30.70
C GLY A 997 -0.69 -16.17 -32.05
N LYS A 998 0.53 -16.66 -32.29
CA LYS A 998 1.32 -16.37 -33.50
C LYS A 998 1.69 -17.64 -34.27
N LEU A 999 1.60 -17.58 -35.59
CA LEU A 999 2.14 -18.58 -36.51
C LEU A 999 2.95 -17.87 -37.60
N SER A 1000 4.27 -18.01 -37.53
CA SER A 1000 5.23 -17.33 -38.40
C SER A 1000 5.94 -18.31 -39.33
N PHE A 1001 5.98 -17.97 -40.62
CA PHE A 1001 6.67 -18.73 -41.66
C PHE A 1001 7.95 -17.99 -42.07
N PHE A 1002 9.04 -18.73 -42.24
CA PHE A 1002 10.35 -18.22 -42.59
C PHE A 1002 10.93 -18.98 -43.79
N ARG A 1003 11.64 -18.29 -44.68
CA ARG A 1003 12.53 -18.93 -45.67
C ARG A 1003 13.85 -19.23 -44.98
N ALA A 1004 14.25 -20.49 -44.92
CA ALA A 1004 15.53 -20.92 -44.39
C ALA A 1004 16.58 -21.02 -45.51
N SER A 1005 17.75 -20.44 -45.32
CA SER A 1005 18.87 -20.53 -46.27
C SER A 1005 20.20 -20.34 -45.55
N CYS A 1006 21.14 -21.27 -45.72
CA CYS A 1006 22.49 -21.23 -45.13
C CYS A 1006 22.52 -20.79 -43.65
N GLY A 1007 21.69 -21.42 -42.82
CA GLY A 1007 21.54 -21.11 -41.39
C GLY A 1007 20.54 -19.99 -41.07
N ALA A 1008 20.49 -18.94 -41.89
CA ALA A 1008 19.66 -17.74 -41.70
C ALA A 1008 18.18 -17.96 -42.01
N LEU A 1009 17.32 -17.15 -41.37
CA LEU A 1009 15.86 -17.16 -41.52
C LEU A 1009 15.35 -15.79 -41.98
N THR A 1010 14.67 -15.74 -43.13
CA THR A 1010 13.93 -14.54 -43.58
C THR A 1010 12.44 -14.71 -43.27
N LEU A 1011 11.81 -13.80 -42.51
CA LEU A 1011 10.36 -13.86 -42.28
C LEU A 1011 9.59 -13.69 -43.60
N LEU A 1012 8.62 -14.58 -43.85
CA LEU A 1012 7.73 -14.56 -45.02
C LEU A 1012 6.33 -14.02 -44.65
N HIS A 1013 5.75 -14.52 -43.56
CA HIS A 1013 4.43 -14.11 -43.10
C HIS A 1013 4.21 -14.46 -41.63
N THR A 1014 3.35 -13.72 -40.93
CA THR A 1014 2.87 -14.09 -39.57
C THR A 1014 1.36 -13.93 -39.50
N PHE A 1015 0.66 -15.01 -39.16
CA PHE A 1015 -0.73 -14.93 -38.73
C PHE A 1015 -0.78 -14.62 -37.23
N ASN A 1016 -1.70 -13.74 -36.82
CA ASN A 1016 -2.05 -13.51 -35.43
C ASN A 1016 -3.48 -14.02 -35.20
N THR A 1017 -3.68 -14.93 -34.23
CA THR A 1017 -4.94 -15.62 -33.98
C THR A 1017 -4.99 -16.21 -32.58
N SER A 1018 -6.17 -16.23 -31.94
CA SER A 1018 -6.34 -16.92 -30.66
C SER A 1018 -6.55 -18.42 -30.90
N PHE A 1019 -5.54 -19.24 -30.61
CA PHE A 1019 -5.70 -20.69 -30.68
C PHE A 1019 -6.59 -21.19 -29.53
N THR A 1020 -7.46 -22.16 -29.83
CA THR A 1020 -8.48 -22.68 -28.90
C THR A 1020 -8.28 -24.16 -28.55
N ASP A 1021 -7.52 -24.89 -29.37
CA ASP A 1021 -7.27 -26.33 -29.30
C ASP A 1021 -5.84 -26.59 -29.80
N PRO A 1022 -5.26 -27.78 -29.54
CA PRO A 1022 -3.99 -28.19 -30.16
C PRO A 1022 -4.06 -28.13 -31.69
N VAL A 1023 -3.00 -27.61 -32.32
CA VAL A 1023 -2.88 -27.51 -33.78
C VAL A 1023 -1.86 -28.50 -34.32
N TYR A 1024 -2.23 -29.18 -35.40
CA TYR A 1024 -1.47 -30.27 -36.00
C TYR A 1024 -0.81 -29.72 -37.27
N PRO A 1025 0.53 -29.78 -37.40
CA PRO A 1025 1.23 -29.44 -38.64
C PRO A 1025 0.64 -30.21 -39.83
N GLY A 1026 0.53 -29.55 -40.98
CA GLY A 1026 -0.20 -30.08 -42.13
C GLY A 1026 0.46 -29.72 -43.45
N PHE A 1027 0.37 -30.64 -44.40
CA PHE A 1027 1.03 -30.55 -45.70
C PHE A 1027 0.08 -30.97 -46.83
N GLY A 1028 0.18 -30.31 -47.98
CA GLY A 1028 -0.62 -30.62 -49.17
C GLY A 1028 0.19 -30.55 -50.46
N LEU A 1029 0.15 -31.59 -51.30
CA LEU A 1029 1.03 -31.73 -52.47
C LEU A 1029 0.25 -31.49 -53.77
N GLY A 1030 0.49 -30.33 -54.38
CA GLY A 1030 -0.36 -29.77 -55.44
C GLY A 1030 -0.18 -30.40 -56.83
N TRP A 1031 1.00 -30.95 -57.13
CA TRP A 1031 1.32 -31.61 -58.40
C TRP A 1031 1.81 -33.04 -58.16
N VAL A 1032 1.77 -33.87 -59.19
CA VAL A 1032 2.58 -35.10 -59.23
C VAL A 1032 4.06 -34.70 -59.14
N ASP A 1033 4.88 -35.52 -58.49
CA ASP A 1033 6.31 -35.25 -58.18
C ASP A 1033 6.56 -34.11 -57.16
N SER A 1034 5.51 -33.49 -56.62
CA SER A 1034 5.63 -32.66 -55.42
C SER A 1034 6.06 -33.53 -54.23
N THR A 1035 6.94 -33.00 -53.39
CA THR A 1035 7.38 -33.61 -52.12
C THR A 1035 7.36 -32.61 -50.97
N VAL A 1036 7.28 -33.12 -49.75
CA VAL A 1036 7.72 -32.43 -48.52
C VAL A 1036 8.57 -33.38 -47.67
N PHE A 1037 9.55 -32.81 -46.96
CA PHE A 1037 10.42 -33.51 -46.02
C PHE A 1037 10.59 -32.69 -44.74
N LEU A 1038 10.27 -33.29 -43.59
CA LEU A 1038 10.47 -32.76 -42.24
C LEU A 1038 11.95 -32.91 -41.85
N CYS A 1039 12.71 -31.81 -41.88
CA CYS A 1039 14.15 -31.77 -41.65
C CYS A 1039 14.56 -32.08 -40.21
#